data_AF-A0A925AZC5-F1
#
_entry.id   AF-A0A925AZC5-F1
#
_cell.length_a   1.000
_cell.length_b   1.000
_cell.length_c   1.000
_cell.angle_alpha   90.00
_cell.angle_beta   90.00
_cell.angle_gamma   90.00
#
_symmetry.space_group_name_H-M   'P 1'
#
loop_
_entity.id
_entity.type
_entity.pdbx_description
1 polymer ?
#
loop_
_entity_poly.entity_id
_entity_poly.type
_entity_poly.pdbx_seq_one_letter_code
_entity_poly.pdbx_strand_id
1 'polypeptide(L)'
;MPACSALIAALVAFVSAPAPALALALGLELDGANDVSKDVPKEAHEAGAQDKGAPRVHAYLLTDATAVTAGETLRVGVLFVLDEHYHIYWRNPGQAAIATDVRFSGSDVAFAPLAWPAPKVFRQADGFITTYGYSDEVLLFTNATVAADAEGAVKLKVVTDYLACNIDCTPGTATLQRTIPLRDVSTPAADAIVKLFDRYGARVPRTPAELGLTVSAAYDISAVKPGAHFKAALAVVACDGPPSDHQKCPAYQVPGSSIDEAFVPDRVPGLDLKAVAAREHPYAYSGLVIDVEGVSSADAYPGTARFSGVLELERDDGTPAFVQFDAPLERAAANAEVIAVTSPLLTTAKVEAAKLTAVKLDPTAASPGPADAVALSLWQALLLAFAGGVILNLMPCVLPVLAIKVSSFTQLAHRENGNESSVVKHAIAYSLGIVVAMLSLATVVLVLRAGGHAVGWGFQFQEPMFVAIVAAVLVVFAANLFGAFEITVGAGGLAQATQAAQGVFKSGLEGVLAVVVATPCSAPFLGTAVGFALAGNPWIVIASFTFIGLGLAAPFVVLTMTPGALRFVPRAGMWMVRFKQVMGFALLATVLWLAWVVGNTSGVDGMAGVLALGIAVGLGAFLYGAAREATPFAKLVTAVFALAVIALATRFTLRATEQRVVLLSSSDVWQPFAQETVTAELEHGNVVFVDFTADWCITCKVNERAVLASEKVTSATKKLHVTLLKADWTQRDDRIRDELARYGRAGVPMYLVYSPKRPDSPTVLPELLTTDLVIAALERAKR
;
A
#
# COMPACT_ATOMS: atom_id res chain seq x y z
N MET A 1 67.86 15.86 14.08
CA MET A 1 66.82 15.24 14.92
C MET A 1 65.40 15.18 14.29
N PRO A 2 65.17 14.99 12.97
CA PRO A 2 63.80 14.79 12.47
C PRO A 2 63.40 13.31 12.26
N ALA A 3 64.35 12.37 12.30
CA ALA A 3 64.08 10.95 12.02
C ALA A 3 63.40 10.20 13.18
N CYS A 4 63.52 10.68 14.42
CA CYS A 4 62.98 9.99 15.59
C CYS A 4 61.46 10.23 15.76
N SER A 5 60.96 11.41 15.38
CA SER A 5 59.53 11.72 15.47
C SER A 5 58.67 11.00 14.42
N ALA A 6 59.23 10.68 13.25
CA ALA A 6 58.52 9.90 12.23
C ALA A 6 58.37 8.42 12.63
N LEU A 7 59.38 7.85 13.30
CA LEU A 7 59.33 6.46 13.76
C LEU A 7 58.34 6.28 14.93
N ILE A 8 58.26 7.26 15.83
CA ILE A 8 57.32 7.24 16.96
C ILE A 8 55.88 7.43 16.48
N ALA A 9 55.65 8.30 15.47
CA ALA A 9 54.32 8.46 14.88
C ALA A 9 53.84 7.20 14.14
N ALA A 10 54.72 6.48 13.46
CA ALA A 10 54.40 5.20 12.81
C ALA A 10 54.12 4.08 13.83
N LEU A 11 54.85 4.03 14.95
CA LEU A 11 54.62 3.06 16.02
C LEU A 11 53.33 3.31 16.80
N VAL A 12 52.95 4.57 17.01
CA VAL A 12 51.69 4.92 17.71
C VAL A 12 50.47 4.63 16.83
N ALA A 13 50.57 4.78 15.50
CA ALA A 13 49.52 4.38 14.57
C ALA A 13 49.33 2.84 14.50
N PHE A 14 50.40 2.07 14.75
CA PHE A 14 50.35 0.60 14.75
C PHE A 14 49.69 0.02 16.00
N VAL A 15 49.75 0.74 17.13
CA VAL A 15 49.20 0.30 18.43
C VAL A 15 47.74 0.75 18.65
N SER A 16 47.22 1.64 17.80
CA SER A 16 45.88 2.24 17.96
C SER A 16 44.86 1.85 16.87
N ALA A 17 45.21 0.92 15.97
CA ALA A 17 44.29 0.39 14.98
C ALA A 17 43.35 -0.67 15.60
N PRO A 18 42.04 -0.68 15.27
CA PRO A 18 41.11 -1.70 15.73
C PRO A 18 41.48 -3.08 15.15
N ALA A 19 41.32 -4.13 15.96
CA ALA A 19 41.71 -5.52 15.69
C ALA A 19 41.42 -6.10 14.28
N PRO A 20 40.30 -5.79 13.58
CA PRO A 20 40.07 -6.34 12.24
C PRO A 20 41.01 -5.77 11.15
N ALA A 21 41.63 -4.60 11.36
CA ALA A 21 42.57 -4.04 10.38
C ALA A 21 43.96 -4.70 10.42
N LEU A 22 44.31 -5.35 11.55
CA LEU A 22 45.58 -6.06 11.71
C LEU A 22 45.51 -7.49 11.13
N ALA A 23 44.32 -8.10 11.09
CA ALA A 23 44.09 -9.42 10.51
C ALA A 23 44.32 -9.44 8.98
N LEU A 24 43.95 -8.37 8.26
CA LEU A 24 44.23 -8.23 6.82
C LEU A 24 45.74 -8.10 6.50
N ALA A 25 46.55 -7.62 7.44
CA ALA A 25 47.98 -7.39 7.23
C ALA A 25 48.86 -8.61 7.59
N LEU A 26 48.32 -9.61 8.30
CA LEU A 26 49.08 -10.75 8.83
C LEU A 26 48.66 -12.13 8.29
N GLY A 27 47.70 -12.22 7.37
CA GLY A 27 47.45 -13.45 6.61
C GLY A 27 47.14 -14.69 7.47
N LEU A 28 46.50 -14.51 8.62
CA LEU A 28 46.01 -15.62 9.45
C LEU A 28 44.60 -16.00 9.01
N GLU A 29 44.44 -17.26 8.65
CA GLU A 29 43.33 -17.85 7.89
C GLU A 29 41.94 -17.80 8.56
N LEU A 30 40.94 -17.35 7.79
CA LEU A 30 39.54 -17.78 7.87
C LEU A 30 39.28 -18.69 6.64
N ASP A 31 39.40 -20.00 6.83
CA ASP A 31 39.50 -21.07 5.80
C ASP A 31 38.28 -21.31 4.87
N GLY A 32 37.33 -20.39 4.76
CA GLY A 32 36.12 -20.57 3.92
C GLY A 32 36.02 -19.65 2.71
N ALA A 33 36.11 -18.34 2.95
CA ALA A 33 35.78 -17.32 1.95
C ALA A 33 36.90 -17.07 0.91
N ASN A 34 38.16 -17.31 1.29
CA ASN A 34 39.32 -17.04 0.43
C ASN A 34 39.49 -18.02 -0.73
N ASP A 35 38.87 -19.21 -0.67
CA ASP A 35 39.01 -20.23 -1.72
C ASP A 35 37.93 -20.08 -2.81
N VAL A 36 36.69 -19.78 -2.43
CA VAL A 36 35.55 -19.63 -3.36
C VAL A 36 35.72 -18.43 -4.29
N SER A 37 36.36 -17.34 -3.84
CA SER A 37 36.57 -16.13 -4.66
C SER A 37 37.47 -16.33 -5.88
N LYS A 38 38.33 -17.37 -5.88
CA LYS A 38 39.28 -17.63 -6.98
C LYS A 38 38.63 -18.28 -8.19
N ASP A 39 37.53 -18.99 -8.01
CA ASP A 39 36.86 -19.82 -9.02
C ASP A 39 35.60 -19.18 -9.63
N VAL A 40 35.33 -17.91 -9.30
CA VAL A 40 34.13 -17.18 -9.72
C VAL A 40 34.50 -16.06 -10.70
N PRO A 41 33.85 -15.97 -11.89
CA PRO A 41 34.06 -14.86 -12.82
C PRO A 41 33.79 -13.51 -12.16
N LYS A 42 34.48 -12.44 -12.61
CA LYS A 42 34.29 -11.08 -12.06
C LYS A 42 32.84 -10.59 -12.11
N GLU A 43 32.09 -10.97 -13.15
CA GLU A 43 30.68 -10.61 -13.34
C GLU A 43 29.74 -11.37 -12.40
N ALA A 44 30.23 -12.43 -11.77
CA ALA A 44 29.52 -13.25 -10.81
C ALA A 44 29.85 -12.89 -9.36
N HIS A 45 30.50 -11.73 -9.12
CA HIS A 45 30.81 -11.21 -7.80
C HIS A 45 30.51 -9.72 -7.70
N GLU A 46 29.83 -9.30 -6.64
CA GLU A 46 29.58 -7.89 -6.32
C GLU A 46 29.61 -7.69 -4.81
N ALA A 47 30.07 -6.52 -4.39
CA ALA A 47 30.11 -6.11 -3.00
C ALA A 47 29.08 -5.01 -2.76
N GLY A 48 28.19 -5.21 -1.78
CA GLY A 48 27.05 -4.33 -1.48
C GLY A 48 26.96 -3.96 -0.01
N ALA A 49 25.88 -3.25 0.34
CA ALA A 49 25.62 -2.72 1.69
C ALA A 49 26.82 -1.92 2.25
N GLN A 50 26.99 -0.69 1.77
CA GLN A 50 28.10 0.18 2.16
C GLN A 50 27.87 0.84 3.52
N ASP A 51 28.71 0.51 4.50
CA ASP A 51 28.78 1.24 5.78
C ASP A 51 30.11 1.97 5.88
N LYS A 52 30.06 3.29 6.10
CA LYS A 52 31.22 4.20 6.13
C LYS A 52 32.13 4.06 4.90
N GLY A 53 31.54 3.75 3.74
CA GLY A 53 32.24 3.59 2.46
C GLY A 53 32.93 2.25 2.25
N ALA A 54 32.79 1.28 3.16
CA ALA A 54 33.26 -0.09 2.98
C ALA A 54 32.07 -1.05 2.78
N PRO A 55 32.16 -2.02 1.84
CA PRO A 55 31.14 -3.04 1.68
C PRO A 55 31.13 -3.97 2.90
N ARG A 56 29.94 -4.37 3.35
CA ARG A 56 29.76 -5.29 4.48
C ARG A 56 29.29 -6.68 4.07
N VAL A 57 28.84 -6.81 2.83
CA VAL A 57 28.35 -8.06 2.28
C VAL A 57 28.91 -8.26 0.88
N HIS A 58 29.50 -9.43 0.67
CA HIS A 58 29.98 -9.89 -0.62
C HIS A 58 29.06 -10.98 -1.16
N ALA A 59 28.55 -10.80 -2.38
CA ALA A 59 27.65 -11.73 -3.02
C ALA A 59 28.33 -12.43 -4.21
N TYR A 60 28.26 -13.76 -4.26
CA TYR A 60 28.88 -14.59 -5.30
C TYR A 60 27.85 -15.53 -5.96
N LEU A 61 27.78 -15.53 -7.29
CA LEU A 61 26.92 -16.43 -8.06
C LEU A 61 27.65 -17.75 -8.35
N LEU A 62 27.20 -18.81 -7.67
CA LEU A 62 27.77 -20.14 -7.71
C LEU A 62 26.89 -21.12 -8.49
N THR A 63 27.53 -22.09 -9.12
CA THR A 63 26.90 -23.23 -9.77
C THR A 63 27.63 -24.50 -9.37
N ASP A 64 26.92 -25.60 -9.17
CA ASP A 64 27.53 -26.91 -8.82
C ASP A 64 28.14 -27.64 -10.03
N ALA A 65 27.96 -27.08 -11.23
CA ALA A 65 28.58 -27.51 -12.47
C ALA A 65 29.26 -26.33 -13.19
N THR A 66 30.38 -26.60 -13.87
CA THR A 66 31.08 -25.64 -14.75
C THR A 66 30.71 -25.82 -16.22
N ALA A 67 30.12 -26.95 -16.58
CA ALA A 67 29.47 -27.21 -17.87
C ALA A 67 28.32 -28.20 -17.64
N VAL A 68 27.25 -28.11 -18.42
CA VAL A 68 26.04 -28.93 -18.22
C VAL A 68 25.51 -29.50 -19.55
N THR A 69 24.94 -30.69 -19.53
CA THR A 69 24.25 -31.26 -20.69
C THR A 69 22.85 -30.63 -20.83
N ALA A 70 22.41 -30.38 -22.07
CA ALA A 70 21.03 -29.93 -22.32
C ALA A 70 20.01 -30.94 -21.74
N GLY A 71 18.97 -30.44 -21.08
CA GLY A 71 17.97 -31.27 -20.40
C GLY A 71 18.33 -31.69 -18.96
N GLU A 72 19.55 -31.45 -18.49
CA GLU A 72 19.93 -31.74 -17.10
C GLU A 72 19.59 -30.59 -16.13
N THR A 73 19.54 -30.92 -14.84
CA THR A 73 19.34 -29.96 -13.75
C THR A 73 20.68 -29.69 -13.06
N LEU A 74 21.01 -28.41 -12.86
CA LEU A 74 22.11 -27.98 -12.00
C LEU A 74 21.60 -27.15 -10.81
N ARG A 75 22.41 -27.02 -9.76
CA ARG A 75 22.12 -26.10 -8.66
C ARG A 75 22.78 -24.75 -8.91
N VAL A 76 22.01 -23.69 -8.72
CA VAL A 76 22.45 -22.30 -8.90
C VAL A 76 22.12 -21.53 -7.64
N GLY A 77 23.07 -20.78 -7.09
CA GLY A 77 22.87 -20.08 -5.82
C GLY A 77 23.69 -18.81 -5.69
N VAL A 78 23.27 -17.94 -4.77
CA VAL A 78 24.02 -16.77 -4.33
C VAL A 78 24.57 -17.03 -2.95
N LEU A 79 25.90 -17.05 -2.84
CA LEU A 79 26.60 -17.05 -1.56
C LEU A 79 26.74 -15.62 -1.08
N PHE A 80 26.16 -15.30 0.06
CA PHE A 80 26.40 -14.07 0.80
C PHE A 80 27.46 -14.35 1.86
N VAL A 81 28.54 -13.58 1.86
CA VAL A 81 29.57 -13.56 2.90
C VAL A 81 29.49 -12.21 3.60
N LEU A 82 29.32 -12.22 4.92
CA LEU A 82 29.06 -11.06 5.72
C LEU A 82 30.25 -10.75 6.65
N ASP A 83 30.51 -9.46 6.85
CA ASP A 83 31.45 -9.00 7.88
C ASP A 83 31.00 -9.44 9.28
N GLU A 84 31.94 -9.50 10.22
CA GLU A 84 31.67 -9.84 11.63
C GLU A 84 30.55 -8.97 12.21
N HIS A 85 29.63 -9.60 12.95
CA HIS A 85 28.43 -9.00 13.55
C HIS A 85 27.34 -8.53 12.58
N TYR A 86 27.54 -8.63 11.27
CA TYR A 86 26.48 -8.37 10.29
C TYR A 86 25.62 -9.61 10.06
N HIS A 87 24.32 -9.38 9.87
CA HIS A 87 23.37 -10.40 9.46
C HIS A 87 22.45 -9.89 8.34
N ILE A 88 21.93 -10.82 7.53
CA ILE A 88 20.86 -10.59 6.55
C ILE A 88 19.65 -11.46 6.89
N TYR A 89 18.47 -11.09 6.41
CA TYR A 89 17.23 -11.69 6.90
C TYR A 89 16.70 -12.85 6.06
N TRP A 90 15.99 -13.74 6.75
CA TRP A 90 15.27 -14.86 6.17
C TRP A 90 13.96 -14.43 5.51
N ARG A 91 13.27 -15.36 4.83
CA ARG A 91 11.95 -15.12 4.20
C ARG A 91 10.91 -14.56 5.18
N ASN A 92 10.96 -15.00 6.44
CA ASN A 92 10.32 -14.29 7.55
C ASN A 92 11.43 -13.54 8.29
N PRO A 93 11.53 -12.21 8.17
CA PRO A 93 12.64 -11.47 8.78
C PRO A 93 12.44 -11.26 10.29
N GLY A 94 11.25 -11.55 10.81
CA GLY A 94 10.85 -11.25 12.19
C GLY A 94 10.37 -9.81 12.37
N GLN A 95 10.49 -9.27 13.57
CA GLN A 95 10.02 -7.93 13.92
C GLN A 95 10.98 -6.85 13.39
N ALA A 96 10.44 -5.77 12.82
CA ALA A 96 11.20 -4.60 12.36
C ALA A 96 12.31 -4.85 11.31
N ALA A 97 12.19 -5.91 10.48
CA ALA A 97 13.17 -6.26 9.46
C ALA A 97 12.56 -6.53 8.07
N ILE A 98 13.40 -6.56 7.01
CA ILE A 98 13.01 -6.77 5.62
C ILE A 98 13.64 -8.06 5.10
N ALA A 99 12.85 -8.94 4.50
CA ALA A 99 13.33 -10.22 3.97
C ALA A 99 14.32 -10.02 2.81
N THR A 100 15.33 -10.90 2.73
CA THR A 100 16.20 -10.98 1.56
C THR A 100 15.40 -11.45 0.34
N ASP A 101 15.53 -10.75 -0.78
CA ASP A 101 14.89 -11.11 -2.05
C ASP A 101 15.96 -11.52 -3.07
N VAL A 102 15.77 -12.68 -3.71
CA VAL A 102 16.72 -13.27 -4.67
C VAL A 102 15.93 -13.73 -5.89
N ARG A 103 16.13 -13.05 -7.02
CA ARG A 103 15.40 -13.31 -8.26
C ARG A 103 16.34 -13.85 -9.33
N PHE A 104 16.22 -15.14 -9.62
CA PHE A 104 16.94 -15.79 -10.72
C PHE A 104 16.21 -15.59 -12.06
N SER A 105 16.98 -15.40 -13.12
CA SER A 105 16.52 -15.27 -14.50
C SER A 105 17.58 -15.84 -15.44
N GLY A 106 17.16 -16.31 -16.61
CA GLY A 106 18.07 -16.88 -17.60
C GLY A 106 17.37 -17.22 -18.91
N SER A 107 18.15 -17.42 -19.96
CA SER A 107 17.66 -17.98 -21.23
C SER A 107 17.73 -19.51 -21.18
N ASP A 108 16.70 -20.16 -21.69
CA ASP A 108 16.66 -21.62 -21.88
C ASP A 108 16.83 -22.43 -20.58
N VAL A 109 16.38 -21.86 -19.46
CA VAL A 109 16.42 -22.46 -18.13
C VAL A 109 15.15 -22.16 -17.35
N ALA A 110 14.62 -23.19 -16.68
CA ALA A 110 13.55 -23.06 -15.71
C ALA A 110 14.09 -23.22 -14.28
N PHE A 111 13.71 -22.31 -13.38
CA PHE A 111 14.14 -22.33 -11.98
C PHE A 111 13.01 -22.86 -11.07
N ALA A 112 13.36 -23.75 -10.15
CA ALA A 112 12.49 -24.19 -9.08
C ALA A 112 12.31 -23.09 -8.00
N PRO A 113 11.38 -23.25 -7.03
CA PRO A 113 11.33 -22.36 -5.87
C PRO A 113 12.67 -22.28 -5.13
N LEU A 114 12.95 -21.10 -4.58
CA LEU A 114 14.18 -20.86 -3.81
C LEU A 114 14.22 -21.78 -2.57
N ALA A 115 15.31 -22.53 -2.44
CA ALA A 115 15.60 -23.32 -1.26
C ALA A 115 16.14 -22.41 -0.16
N TRP A 116 15.44 -22.41 0.97
CA TRP A 116 15.76 -21.58 2.13
C TRP A 116 16.34 -22.46 3.23
N PRO A 117 17.66 -22.42 3.49
CA PRO A 117 18.25 -23.06 4.66
C PRO A 117 17.60 -22.54 5.94
N ALA A 118 17.51 -23.38 6.98
CA ALA A 118 16.98 -22.97 8.27
C ALA A 118 17.76 -21.77 8.84
N PRO A 119 17.06 -20.71 9.29
CA PRO A 119 17.68 -19.48 9.76
C PRO A 119 18.19 -19.63 11.20
N LYS A 120 18.99 -18.65 11.65
CA LYS A 120 19.28 -18.43 13.07
C LYS A 120 18.32 -17.39 13.64
N VAL A 121 18.08 -17.46 14.94
CA VAL A 121 17.35 -16.45 15.70
C VAL A 121 18.32 -15.38 16.21
N PHE A 122 18.04 -14.12 15.92
CA PHE A 122 18.80 -12.97 16.44
C PHE A 122 17.92 -12.18 17.39
N ARG A 123 18.49 -11.85 18.56
CA ARG A 123 17.85 -11.02 19.58
C ARG A 123 18.76 -9.85 19.91
N GLN A 124 18.17 -8.66 20.01
CA GLN A 124 18.90 -7.50 20.51
C GLN A 124 19.16 -7.65 22.02
N ALA A 125 20.13 -6.88 22.54
CA ALA A 125 20.59 -6.97 23.93
C ALA A 125 19.50 -6.69 24.98
N ASP A 126 18.40 -6.05 24.57
CA ASP A 126 17.23 -5.76 25.40
C ASP A 126 16.18 -6.90 25.39
N GLY A 127 16.33 -7.89 24.50
CA GLY A 127 15.47 -9.05 24.36
C GLY A 127 14.10 -8.79 23.73
N PHE A 128 13.80 -7.57 23.27
CA PHE A 128 12.45 -7.21 22.80
C PHE A 128 12.22 -7.49 21.31
N ILE A 129 13.25 -7.37 20.48
CA ILE A 129 13.15 -7.61 19.03
C ILE A 129 13.73 -8.99 18.70
N THR A 130 12.89 -9.85 18.12
CA THR A 130 13.33 -11.13 17.55
C THR A 130 13.30 -11.07 16.03
N THR A 131 14.45 -11.32 15.42
CA THR A 131 14.61 -11.41 13.96
C THR A 131 15.16 -12.76 13.56
N TYR A 132 14.93 -13.15 12.30
CA TYR A 132 15.39 -14.41 11.76
C TYR A 132 16.22 -14.17 10.51
N GLY A 133 17.37 -14.81 10.44
CA GLY A 133 18.30 -14.52 9.37
C GLY A 133 19.54 -15.39 9.35
N TYR A 134 20.60 -14.83 8.80
CA TYR A 134 21.87 -15.48 8.59
C TYR A 134 23.01 -14.52 8.94
N SER A 135 24.01 -15.03 9.65
CA SER A 135 25.28 -14.37 9.92
C SER A 135 26.41 -15.14 9.24
N ASP A 136 27.58 -14.52 9.12
CA ASP A 136 28.82 -15.11 8.61
C ASP A 136 28.75 -15.45 7.11
N GLU A 137 28.01 -16.50 6.76
CA GLU A 137 27.78 -16.92 5.38
C GLU A 137 26.41 -17.62 5.20
N VAL A 138 25.79 -17.43 4.04
CA VAL A 138 24.63 -18.22 3.60
C VAL A 138 24.59 -18.40 2.09
N LEU A 139 24.29 -19.62 1.65
CA LEU A 139 23.99 -19.93 0.25
C LEU A 139 22.49 -20.06 0.05
N LEU A 140 21.88 -19.11 -0.65
CA LEU A 140 20.49 -19.20 -1.10
C LEU A 140 20.47 -19.72 -2.54
N PHE A 141 19.83 -20.86 -2.77
CA PHE A 141 19.96 -21.57 -4.05
C PHE A 141 18.65 -22.15 -4.57
N THR A 142 18.65 -22.53 -5.84
CA THR A 142 17.54 -23.21 -6.52
C THR A 142 18.08 -24.25 -7.50
N ASN A 143 17.21 -25.18 -7.88
CA ASN A 143 17.46 -26.10 -8.97
C ASN A 143 17.07 -25.43 -10.30
N ALA A 144 18.02 -25.40 -11.23
CA ALA A 144 17.88 -24.84 -12.56
C ALA A 144 17.89 -25.97 -13.59
N THR A 145 16.78 -26.17 -14.29
CA THR A 145 16.65 -27.21 -15.32
C THR A 145 16.88 -26.58 -16.69
N VAL A 146 17.88 -27.06 -17.40
CA VAL A 146 18.25 -26.57 -18.73
C VAL A 146 17.30 -27.15 -19.77
N ALA A 147 16.85 -26.33 -20.73
CA ALA A 147 15.99 -26.80 -21.80
C ALA A 147 16.71 -27.86 -22.66
N ALA A 148 15.98 -28.88 -23.11
CA ALA A 148 16.56 -30.00 -23.86
C ALA A 148 17.05 -29.60 -25.26
N ASP A 149 16.54 -28.49 -25.80
CA ASP A 149 16.88 -27.88 -27.09
C ASP A 149 17.83 -26.68 -26.94
N ALA A 150 18.37 -26.44 -25.75
CA ALA A 150 19.34 -25.38 -25.53
C ALA A 150 20.65 -25.68 -26.26
N GLU A 151 21.21 -24.67 -26.93
CA GLU A 151 22.47 -24.78 -27.68
C GLU A 151 23.51 -23.78 -27.21
N GLY A 152 24.79 -24.18 -27.31
CA GLY A 152 25.92 -23.31 -27.02
C GLY A 152 26.16 -23.09 -25.52
N ALA A 153 25.46 -22.14 -24.91
CA ALA A 153 25.65 -21.78 -23.51
C ALA A 153 24.42 -21.14 -22.89
N VAL A 154 24.22 -21.42 -21.60
CA VAL A 154 23.16 -20.88 -20.77
C VAL A 154 23.66 -19.64 -20.04
N LYS A 155 22.89 -18.55 -20.09
CA LYS A 155 23.16 -17.33 -19.32
C LYS A 155 22.29 -17.28 -18.09
N LEU A 156 22.93 -17.21 -16.93
CA LEU A 156 22.31 -17.07 -15.62
C LEU A 156 22.50 -15.64 -15.15
N LYS A 157 21.42 -15.02 -14.68
CA LYS A 157 21.42 -13.70 -14.05
C LYS A 157 20.61 -13.76 -12.76
N VAL A 158 21.14 -13.14 -11.71
CA VAL A 158 20.43 -12.99 -10.45
C VAL A 158 20.46 -11.52 -10.01
N VAL A 159 19.32 -11.06 -9.50
CA VAL A 159 19.20 -9.75 -8.85
C VAL A 159 18.81 -10.01 -7.40
N THR A 160 19.54 -9.40 -6.47
CA THR A 160 19.29 -9.54 -5.04
C THR A 160 19.06 -8.18 -4.41
N ASP A 161 18.03 -8.09 -3.57
CA ASP A 161 17.73 -6.94 -2.71
C ASP A 161 17.76 -7.44 -1.26
N TYR A 162 18.60 -6.87 -0.40
CA TYR A 162 18.76 -7.31 0.98
C TYR A 162 19.05 -6.15 1.93
N LEU A 163 18.82 -6.36 3.22
CA LEU A 163 19.16 -5.43 4.28
C LEU A 163 20.22 -6.09 5.16
N ALA A 164 21.42 -5.49 5.22
CA ALA A 164 22.50 -5.96 6.07
C ALA A 164 22.53 -5.14 7.36
N CYS A 165 22.36 -5.79 8.50
CA CYS A 165 22.21 -5.12 9.78
C CYS A 165 23.26 -5.57 10.78
N ASN A 166 23.77 -4.60 11.53
CA ASN A 166 24.47 -4.83 12.79
C ASN A 166 23.71 -4.05 13.88
N ILE A 167 24.20 -2.85 14.25
CA ILE A 167 23.44 -1.86 15.01
C ILE A 167 22.56 -1.04 14.07
N ASP A 168 23.15 -0.55 12.98
CA ASP A 168 22.46 0.14 11.90
C ASP A 168 22.23 -0.82 10.73
N CYS A 169 21.17 -0.57 9.97
CA CYS A 169 20.79 -1.35 8.80
C CYS A 169 21.12 -0.61 7.51
N THR A 170 21.86 -1.26 6.62
CA THR A 170 22.26 -0.70 5.32
C THR A 170 21.64 -1.53 4.18
N PRO A 171 20.89 -0.91 3.25
CA PRO A 171 20.37 -1.63 2.08
C PRO A 171 21.52 -2.03 1.15
N GLY A 172 21.47 -3.26 0.66
CA GLY A 172 22.40 -3.82 -0.32
C GLY A 172 21.66 -4.33 -1.55
N THR A 173 22.24 -4.11 -2.72
CA THR A 173 21.75 -4.66 -3.98
C THR A 173 22.92 -5.28 -4.74
N ALA A 174 22.69 -6.40 -5.41
CA ALA A 174 23.68 -7.01 -6.30
C ALA A 174 23.01 -7.57 -7.57
N THR A 175 23.66 -7.40 -8.72
CA THR A 175 23.28 -7.95 -10.02
C THR A 175 24.42 -8.80 -10.56
N LEU A 176 24.32 -10.11 -10.38
CA LEU A 176 25.37 -11.06 -10.73
C LEU A 176 25.00 -11.82 -12.01
N GLN A 177 25.99 -12.13 -12.83
CA GLN A 177 25.82 -12.87 -14.09
C GLN A 177 26.88 -13.95 -14.25
N ARG A 178 26.48 -15.11 -14.79
CA ARG A 178 27.36 -16.23 -15.09
C ARG A 178 26.89 -16.96 -16.33
N THR A 179 27.82 -17.33 -17.20
CA THR A 179 27.52 -18.13 -18.39
C THR A 179 28.05 -19.54 -18.20
N ILE A 180 27.21 -20.56 -18.42
CA ILE A 180 27.56 -21.97 -18.30
C ILE A 180 27.53 -22.61 -19.70
N PRO A 181 28.66 -23.10 -20.22
CA PRO A 181 28.70 -23.78 -21.51
C PRO A 181 27.95 -25.11 -21.48
N LEU A 182 27.27 -25.42 -22.58
CA LEU A 182 26.65 -26.73 -22.80
C LEU A 182 27.68 -27.70 -23.39
N ARG A 183 27.72 -28.93 -22.87
CA ARG A 183 28.62 -30.00 -23.32
C ARG A 183 27.89 -31.34 -23.34
N ASP A 184 28.44 -32.30 -24.08
CA ASP A 184 27.90 -33.67 -24.13
C ASP A 184 27.94 -34.37 -22.76
N VAL A 185 28.85 -33.93 -21.88
CA VAL A 185 29.03 -34.46 -20.52
C VAL A 185 29.15 -33.30 -19.55
N SER A 186 28.25 -33.28 -18.56
CA SER A 186 28.30 -32.35 -17.44
C SER A 186 29.61 -32.45 -16.67
N THR A 187 30.19 -31.29 -16.39
CA THR A 187 31.44 -31.17 -15.64
C THR A 187 31.13 -30.54 -14.28
N PRO A 188 31.37 -31.23 -13.16
CA PRO A 188 31.09 -30.67 -11.84
C PRO A 188 31.96 -29.43 -11.58
N ALA A 189 31.50 -28.57 -10.67
CA ALA A 189 32.30 -27.48 -10.15
C ALA A 189 33.39 -28.00 -9.20
N ALA A 190 34.22 -27.09 -8.69
CA ALA A 190 35.19 -27.42 -7.66
C ALA A 190 34.51 -28.10 -6.46
N ASP A 191 35.17 -29.11 -5.89
CA ASP A 191 34.65 -29.93 -4.79
C ASP A 191 34.19 -29.06 -3.60
N ALA A 192 34.88 -27.95 -3.33
CA ALA A 192 34.50 -26.98 -2.31
C ALA A 192 33.10 -26.37 -2.55
N ILE A 193 32.76 -26.03 -3.80
CA ILE A 193 31.45 -25.47 -4.17
C ILE A 193 30.36 -26.53 -4.03
N VAL A 194 30.61 -27.75 -4.52
CA VAL A 194 29.64 -28.86 -4.44
C VAL A 194 29.31 -29.17 -2.97
N LYS A 195 30.34 -29.26 -2.12
CA LYS A 195 30.19 -29.44 -0.67
C LYS A 195 29.44 -28.29 0.00
N LEU A 196 29.57 -27.06 -0.50
CA LEU A 196 28.81 -25.92 0.00
C LEU A 196 27.31 -26.07 -0.28
N PHE A 197 26.94 -26.45 -1.51
CA PHE A 197 25.55 -26.76 -1.84
C PHE A 197 25.00 -27.92 -1.01
N ASP A 198 25.79 -28.97 -0.78
CA ASP A 198 25.38 -30.11 0.05
C ASP A 198 25.17 -29.70 1.51
N ARG A 199 26.08 -28.88 2.07
CA ARG A 199 25.99 -28.33 3.43
C ARG A 199 24.71 -27.52 3.64
N TYR A 200 24.43 -26.56 2.76
CA TYR A 200 23.22 -25.74 2.88
C TYR A 200 21.95 -26.49 2.48
N GLY A 201 22.06 -27.46 1.55
CA GLY A 201 20.97 -28.36 1.19
C GLY A 201 20.53 -29.28 2.31
N ALA A 202 21.45 -29.75 3.15
CA ALA A 202 21.12 -30.49 4.37
C ALA A 202 20.35 -29.65 5.40
N ARG A 203 20.49 -28.31 5.35
CA ARG A 203 19.79 -27.36 6.22
C ARG A 203 18.45 -26.90 5.68
N VAL A 204 18.08 -27.27 4.45
CA VAL A 204 16.77 -26.93 3.88
C VAL A 204 15.70 -27.75 4.62
N PRO A 205 14.68 -27.10 5.21
CA PRO A 205 13.61 -27.80 5.91
C PRO A 205 12.90 -28.81 5.01
N ARG A 206 12.66 -30.00 5.55
CA ARG A 206 11.96 -31.09 4.86
C ARG A 206 10.59 -31.32 5.46
N THR A 207 9.68 -31.87 4.67
CA THR A 207 8.35 -32.23 5.17
C THR A 207 8.45 -33.34 6.22
N PRO A 208 7.46 -33.46 7.13
CA PRO A 208 7.50 -34.49 8.15
C PRO A 208 7.58 -35.90 7.54
N ALA A 209 6.84 -36.13 6.45
CA ALA A 209 6.82 -37.41 5.74
C ALA A 209 8.20 -37.84 5.23
N GLU A 210 9.01 -36.90 4.71
CA GLU A 210 10.36 -37.19 4.23
C GLU A 210 11.34 -37.57 5.36
N LEU A 211 11.03 -37.17 6.59
CA LEU A 211 11.80 -37.48 7.78
C LEU A 211 11.24 -38.68 8.57
N GLY A 212 10.16 -39.30 8.08
CA GLY A 212 9.45 -40.37 8.78
C GLY A 212 8.70 -39.88 10.02
N LEU A 213 8.28 -38.61 10.03
CA LEU A 213 7.57 -37.95 11.11
C LEU A 213 6.12 -37.65 10.71
N THR A 214 5.23 -37.61 11.69
CA THR A 214 3.91 -37.00 11.59
C THR A 214 3.87 -35.76 12.48
N VAL A 215 3.34 -34.66 11.93
CA VAL A 215 3.16 -33.42 12.68
C VAL A 215 1.69 -33.05 12.65
N SER A 216 1.12 -32.82 13.83
CA SER A 216 -0.27 -32.40 13.99
C SER A 216 -0.37 -31.25 15.00
N ALA A 217 -1.35 -30.37 14.81
CA ALA A 217 -1.59 -29.26 15.72
C ALA A 217 -2.95 -29.41 16.41
N ALA A 218 -2.99 -29.12 17.69
CA ALA A 218 -4.22 -28.93 18.45
C ALA A 218 -4.29 -27.50 18.96
N TYR A 219 -5.51 -26.94 19.05
CA TYR A 219 -5.76 -25.57 19.48
C TYR A 219 -6.73 -25.57 20.67
N ASP A 220 -6.58 -24.63 21.59
CA ASP A 220 -7.47 -24.45 22.74
C ASP A 220 -8.80 -23.76 22.35
N ILE A 221 -8.90 -23.34 21.10
CA ILE A 221 -10.06 -22.68 20.51
C ILE A 221 -10.38 -23.26 19.14
N SER A 222 -11.65 -23.21 18.78
CA SER A 222 -12.17 -23.67 17.48
C SER A 222 -11.83 -22.74 16.31
N ALA A 223 -11.64 -21.44 16.58
CA ALA A 223 -11.20 -20.45 15.61
C ALA A 223 -10.62 -19.21 16.33
N VAL A 224 -9.60 -18.58 15.75
CA VAL A 224 -8.94 -17.39 16.33
C VAL A 224 -9.71 -16.12 15.99
N LYS A 225 -10.10 -15.33 17.01
CA LYS A 225 -10.69 -14.00 16.80
C LYS A 225 -9.61 -12.93 16.64
N PRO A 226 -9.91 -11.79 15.98
CA PRO A 226 -9.01 -10.65 15.98
C PRO A 226 -8.74 -10.18 17.42
N GLY A 227 -7.46 -9.96 17.76
CA GLY A 227 -7.02 -9.59 19.11
C GLY A 227 -6.97 -10.75 20.12
N ALA A 228 -7.33 -11.98 19.75
CA ALA A 228 -7.36 -13.09 20.70
C ALA A 228 -5.98 -13.70 20.94
N HIS A 229 -5.74 -14.06 22.19
CA HIS A 229 -4.68 -14.98 22.58
C HIS A 229 -5.21 -16.41 22.50
N PHE A 230 -4.37 -17.34 22.04
CA PHE A 230 -4.70 -18.76 21.98
C PHE A 230 -3.47 -19.62 22.24
N LYS A 231 -3.72 -20.87 22.60
CA LYS A 231 -2.68 -21.88 22.81
C LYS A 231 -2.80 -22.95 21.74
N ALA A 232 -1.66 -23.35 21.21
CA ALA A 232 -1.53 -24.46 20.30
C ALA A 232 -0.51 -25.46 20.83
N ALA A 233 -0.73 -26.73 20.53
CA ALA A 233 0.20 -27.81 20.81
C ALA A 233 0.55 -28.48 19.49
N LEU A 234 1.82 -28.43 19.10
CA LEU A 234 2.34 -29.11 17.92
C LEU A 234 2.91 -30.46 18.36
N ALA A 235 2.19 -31.53 18.05
CA ALA A 235 2.64 -32.90 18.29
C ALA A 235 3.48 -33.38 17.10
N VAL A 236 4.74 -33.72 17.37
CA VAL A 236 5.68 -34.33 16.43
C VAL A 236 5.89 -35.78 16.85
N VAL A 237 5.48 -36.73 16.02
CA VAL A 237 5.52 -38.17 16.35
C VAL A 237 6.34 -38.90 15.30
N ALA A 238 7.34 -39.67 15.75
CA ALA A 238 8.16 -40.49 14.86
C ALA A 238 7.54 -41.88 14.62
N CYS A 239 6.78 -42.39 15.59
CA CYS A 239 6.14 -43.70 15.51
C CYS A 239 4.85 -43.76 16.35
N ASP A 240 3.79 -44.30 15.75
CA ASP A 240 2.48 -44.55 16.40
C ASP A 240 2.13 -46.06 16.46
N GLY A 241 3.14 -46.94 16.30
CA GLY A 241 2.96 -48.39 16.15
C GLY A 241 2.96 -49.22 17.44
N PRO A 242 2.58 -50.52 17.38
CA PRO A 242 2.54 -51.42 18.54
C PRO A 242 3.95 -51.81 19.07
N PRO A 243 4.04 -52.31 20.34
CA PRO A 243 5.25 -52.68 21.08
C PRO A 243 6.44 -53.34 20.36
N SER A 244 6.17 -54.09 19.29
CA SER A 244 7.15 -54.96 18.63
C SER A 244 8.08 -54.26 17.64
N ASP A 245 7.77 -53.06 17.16
CA ASP A 245 8.61 -52.30 16.19
C ASP A 245 9.40 -51.14 16.83
N HIS A 246 9.31 -50.97 18.15
CA HIS A 246 9.85 -49.84 18.92
C HIS A 246 11.37 -49.63 18.84
N GLN A 247 12.12 -50.70 18.57
CA GLN A 247 13.58 -50.63 18.51
C GLN A 247 14.11 -49.94 17.23
N LYS A 248 13.22 -49.61 16.28
CA LYS A 248 13.56 -48.94 15.00
C LYS A 248 13.10 -47.49 14.93
N CYS A 249 12.46 -46.97 15.97
CA CYS A 249 11.91 -45.63 15.95
C CYS A 249 13.02 -44.59 16.20
N PRO A 250 13.27 -43.66 15.28
CA PRO A 250 14.21 -42.58 15.53
C PRO A 250 13.70 -41.74 16.70
N ALA A 251 14.52 -41.52 17.71
CA ALA A 251 14.24 -40.51 18.73
C ALA A 251 14.75 -39.15 18.25
N TYR A 252 13.93 -38.15 18.52
CA TYR A 252 14.21 -36.75 18.24
C TYR A 252 14.08 -35.99 19.55
N GLN A 253 15.01 -35.07 19.78
CA GLN A 253 15.01 -34.18 20.92
C GLN A 253 15.08 -32.73 20.43
N VAL A 254 14.67 -31.80 21.27
CA VAL A 254 14.97 -30.39 21.01
C VAL A 254 16.48 -30.22 21.23
N PRO A 255 17.23 -29.58 20.30
CA PRO A 255 18.65 -29.32 20.48
C PRO A 255 18.89 -28.62 21.83
N GLY A 256 20.11 -28.71 22.40
CA GLY A 256 20.44 -28.11 23.70
C GLY A 256 20.22 -26.59 23.85
N SER A 257 19.82 -25.90 22.77
CA SER A 257 19.25 -24.56 22.74
C SER A 257 17.82 -24.53 23.30
N SER A 258 17.35 -23.38 23.76
CA SER A 258 15.96 -23.26 24.21
C SER A 258 14.98 -23.43 23.02
N ILE A 259 13.75 -23.91 23.29
CA ILE A 259 12.76 -24.21 22.22
C ILE A 259 12.43 -23.00 21.34
N ASP A 260 12.54 -21.80 21.89
CA ASP A 260 12.35 -20.53 21.21
C ASP A 260 13.50 -20.15 20.26
N GLU A 261 14.60 -20.91 20.24
CA GLU A 261 15.64 -20.84 19.21
C GLU A 261 15.43 -21.92 18.13
N ALA A 262 14.96 -23.10 18.53
CA ALA A 262 14.67 -24.21 17.63
C ALA A 262 13.38 -24.03 16.81
N PHE A 263 12.47 -23.16 17.25
CA PHE A 263 11.19 -22.88 16.58
C PHE A 263 11.22 -21.53 15.86
N VAL A 264 11.09 -21.56 14.53
CA VAL A 264 11.00 -20.37 13.70
C VAL A 264 9.71 -20.38 12.88
N PRO A 265 8.71 -19.52 13.20
CA PRO A 265 7.45 -19.48 12.47
C PRO A 265 7.64 -18.86 11.08
N ASP A 266 6.83 -19.25 10.11
CA ASP A 266 6.65 -18.47 8.88
C ASP A 266 5.83 -17.21 9.17
N ARG A 267 5.91 -16.22 8.29
CA ARG A 267 5.14 -14.98 8.43
C ARG A 267 3.67 -15.23 8.09
N VAL A 268 2.83 -15.32 9.11
CA VAL A 268 1.38 -15.42 8.94
C VAL A 268 0.76 -14.03 9.16
N PRO A 269 0.13 -13.41 8.15
CA PRO A 269 -0.41 -12.07 8.28
C PRO A 269 -1.40 -11.96 9.44
N GLY A 270 -1.08 -11.08 10.39
CA GLY A 270 -1.91 -10.80 11.55
C GLY A 270 -1.86 -11.85 12.66
N LEU A 271 -0.87 -12.75 12.67
CA LEU A 271 -0.66 -13.74 13.72
C LEU A 271 0.80 -13.70 14.17
N ASP A 272 1.02 -13.53 15.47
CA ASP A 272 2.31 -13.68 16.13
C ASP A 272 2.34 -15.00 16.90
N LEU A 273 3.43 -15.75 16.78
CA LEU A 273 3.52 -17.15 17.21
C LEU A 273 4.84 -17.37 17.95
N LYS A 274 4.76 -17.90 19.17
CA LYS A 274 5.93 -18.14 20.00
C LYS A 274 5.87 -19.52 20.65
N ALA A 275 6.92 -20.32 20.46
CA ALA A 275 7.08 -21.55 21.23
C ALA A 275 7.52 -21.21 22.67
N VAL A 276 6.87 -21.84 23.65
CA VAL A 276 7.09 -21.56 25.08
C VAL A 276 7.67 -22.75 25.83
N ALA A 277 7.37 -23.97 25.41
CA ALA A 277 7.90 -25.19 26.02
C ALA A 277 7.93 -26.35 25.02
N ALA A 278 8.77 -27.33 25.32
CA ALA A 278 8.76 -28.63 24.67
C ALA A 278 8.69 -29.72 25.73
N ARG A 279 7.91 -30.76 25.48
CA ARG A 279 7.75 -31.90 26.38
C ARG A 279 7.57 -33.20 25.62
N GLU A 280 7.76 -34.32 26.29
CA GLU A 280 7.49 -35.63 25.71
C GLU A 280 5.99 -35.79 25.39
N HIS A 281 5.71 -36.49 24.30
CA HIS A 281 4.34 -36.75 23.89
C HIS A 281 3.65 -37.71 24.87
N PRO A 282 2.47 -37.38 25.42
CA PRO A 282 1.85 -38.13 26.51
C PRO A 282 1.37 -39.54 26.14
N TYR A 283 1.19 -39.80 24.82
CA TYR A 283 0.61 -41.05 24.32
C TYR A 283 1.48 -41.77 23.28
N ALA A 284 2.52 -41.13 22.77
CA ALA A 284 3.34 -41.68 21.68
C ALA A 284 4.66 -42.14 22.28
N TYR A 285 5.20 -43.25 21.77
CA TYR A 285 6.43 -43.84 22.30
C TYR A 285 7.67 -43.00 21.96
N SER A 286 7.70 -42.41 20.77
CA SER A 286 8.71 -41.46 20.34
C SER A 286 8.00 -40.25 19.73
N GLY A 287 7.89 -39.18 20.51
CA GLY A 287 7.28 -37.95 20.06
C GLY A 287 7.46 -36.81 21.06
N LEU A 288 7.35 -35.60 20.55
CA LEU A 288 7.44 -34.35 21.29
C LEU A 288 6.14 -33.57 21.11
N VAL A 289 5.77 -32.78 22.12
CA VAL A 289 4.75 -31.75 22.02
C VAL A 289 5.42 -30.41 22.26
N ILE A 290 5.30 -29.52 21.28
CA ILE A 290 5.75 -28.14 21.37
C ILE A 290 4.55 -27.27 21.74
N ASP A 291 4.62 -26.64 22.91
CA ASP A 291 3.62 -25.65 23.34
C ASP A 291 3.90 -24.32 22.66
N VAL A 292 2.88 -23.78 22.01
CA VAL A 292 2.94 -22.54 21.25
C VAL A 292 1.85 -21.60 21.74
N GLU A 293 2.23 -20.37 22.02
CA GLU A 293 1.30 -19.28 22.28
C GLU A 293 1.16 -18.42 21.02
N GLY A 294 -0.07 -18.09 20.68
CA GLY A 294 -0.40 -17.28 19.52
C GLY A 294 -1.20 -16.03 19.89
N VAL A 295 -0.91 -14.93 19.23
CA VAL A 295 -1.67 -13.67 19.36
C VAL A 295 -2.12 -13.22 17.98
N SER A 296 -3.44 -13.07 17.81
CA SER A 296 -3.98 -12.47 16.60
C SER A 296 -4.01 -10.96 16.71
N SER A 297 -3.57 -10.28 15.66
CA SER A 297 -3.78 -8.84 15.45
C SER A 297 -5.27 -8.48 15.42
N ALA A 298 -5.59 -7.22 15.72
CA ALA A 298 -6.98 -6.72 15.77
C ALA A 298 -7.63 -6.55 14.38
N ASP A 299 -6.82 -6.53 13.33
CA ASP A 299 -7.19 -6.41 11.91
C ASP A 299 -7.18 -7.77 11.17
N ALA A 300 -6.97 -8.88 11.88
CA ALA A 300 -6.98 -10.21 11.29
C ALA A 300 -8.31 -10.53 10.57
N TYR A 301 -8.24 -10.87 9.28
CA TYR A 301 -9.40 -11.22 8.47
C TYR A 301 -9.88 -12.66 8.73
N PRO A 302 -11.20 -12.92 8.66
CA PRO A 302 -11.75 -14.26 8.82
C PRO A 302 -11.38 -15.19 7.66
N GLY A 303 -11.31 -16.49 7.93
CA GLY A 303 -10.97 -17.55 6.97
C GLY A 303 -9.82 -18.44 7.44
N THR A 304 -9.50 -19.48 6.68
CA THR A 304 -8.44 -20.43 7.04
C THR A 304 -7.05 -19.79 6.86
N ALA A 305 -6.32 -19.62 7.96
CA ALA A 305 -4.88 -19.38 7.96
C ALA A 305 -4.11 -20.71 7.96
N ARG A 306 -2.80 -20.62 7.71
CA ARG A 306 -1.86 -21.73 7.84
C ARG A 306 -0.88 -21.38 8.94
N PHE A 307 -0.86 -22.18 10.01
CA PHE A 307 0.15 -22.17 11.03
C PHE A 307 1.34 -23.01 10.52
N SER A 308 2.34 -22.34 9.93
CA SER A 308 3.50 -23.00 9.35
C SER A 308 4.81 -22.41 9.87
N GLY A 309 5.89 -23.16 9.71
CA GLY A 309 7.22 -22.75 10.14
C GLY A 309 8.22 -23.88 10.03
N VAL A 310 9.35 -23.69 10.70
CA VAL A 310 10.48 -24.62 10.76
C VAL A 310 10.76 -24.96 12.22
N LEU A 311 10.93 -26.24 12.49
CA LEU A 311 11.36 -26.76 13.77
C LEU A 311 12.70 -27.49 13.58
N GLU A 312 13.71 -27.05 14.30
CA GLU A 312 14.98 -27.76 14.41
C GLU A 312 14.88 -28.84 15.49
N LEU A 313 15.18 -30.07 15.11
CA LEU A 313 15.25 -31.23 16.00
C LEU A 313 16.65 -31.83 15.93
N GLU A 314 17.08 -32.50 16.99
CA GLU A 314 18.32 -33.25 17.03
C GLU A 314 17.99 -34.75 17.07
N ARG A 315 18.63 -35.54 16.22
CA ARG A 315 18.58 -37.00 16.27
C ARG A 315 19.50 -37.55 17.35
N ASP A 316 19.29 -38.80 17.75
CA ASP A 316 20.14 -39.48 18.75
C ASP A 316 21.65 -39.50 18.40
N ASP A 317 22.01 -39.38 17.12
CA ASP A 317 23.38 -39.30 16.64
C ASP A 317 23.96 -37.88 16.64
N GLY A 318 23.21 -36.90 17.17
CA GLY A 318 23.57 -35.48 17.21
C GLY A 318 23.35 -34.75 15.88
N THR A 319 22.77 -35.39 14.86
CA THR A 319 22.52 -34.74 13.57
C THR A 319 21.27 -33.84 13.63
N PRO A 320 21.36 -32.57 13.18
CA PRO A 320 20.21 -31.69 13.14
C PRO A 320 19.27 -32.10 11.99
N ALA A 321 17.97 -32.03 12.27
CA ALA A 321 16.89 -32.29 11.35
C ALA A 321 15.93 -31.08 11.35
N PHE A 322 15.80 -30.43 10.20
CA PHE A 322 14.94 -29.26 10.03
C PHE A 322 13.58 -29.71 9.47
N VAL A 323 12.55 -29.69 10.31
CA VAL A 323 11.20 -30.12 9.96
C VAL A 323 10.38 -28.89 9.57
N GLN A 324 9.85 -28.88 8.35
CA GLN A 324 8.82 -27.93 7.96
C GLN A 324 7.46 -28.44 8.45
N PHE A 325 6.75 -27.64 9.24
CA PHE A 325 5.38 -27.96 9.65
C PHE A 325 4.39 -27.01 8.99
N ASP A 326 3.18 -27.51 8.77
CA ASP A 326 2.08 -26.73 8.20
C ASP A 326 0.75 -27.31 8.71
N ALA A 327 0.04 -26.53 9.52
CA ALA A 327 -1.22 -26.91 10.12
C ALA A 327 -2.32 -25.86 9.83
N PRO A 328 -3.54 -26.27 9.50
CA PRO A 328 -4.64 -25.34 9.28
C PRO A 328 -5.06 -24.66 10.59
N LEU A 329 -5.31 -23.34 10.53
CA LEU A 329 -5.78 -22.53 11.65
C LEU A 329 -6.97 -21.69 11.21
N GLU A 330 -8.16 -21.97 11.73
CA GLU A 330 -9.37 -21.22 11.38
C GLU A 330 -9.37 -19.84 12.06
N ARG A 331 -9.67 -18.78 11.29
CA ARG A 331 -9.89 -17.42 11.82
C ARG A 331 -11.37 -17.06 11.77
N ALA A 332 -11.89 -16.69 12.93
CA ALA A 332 -13.26 -16.27 13.12
C ALA A 332 -13.39 -14.76 12.93
N ALA A 333 -14.54 -14.30 12.44
CA ALA A 333 -14.88 -12.88 12.55
C ALA A 333 -14.98 -12.47 14.04
N ALA A 334 -14.74 -11.20 14.37
CA ALA A 334 -14.76 -10.72 15.76
C ALA A 334 -16.06 -11.08 16.52
N ASN A 335 -17.18 -11.14 15.81
CA ASN A 335 -18.50 -11.48 16.34
C ASN A 335 -18.86 -12.98 16.26
N ALA A 336 -18.01 -13.83 15.69
CA ALA A 336 -18.28 -15.26 15.62
C ALA A 336 -18.21 -15.88 17.03
N GLU A 337 -19.08 -16.83 17.32
CA GLU A 337 -19.00 -17.60 18.55
C GLU A 337 -17.83 -18.58 18.43
N VAL A 338 -16.86 -18.47 19.34
CA VAL A 338 -15.69 -19.36 19.38
C VAL A 338 -15.83 -20.23 20.60
N ILE A 339 -15.82 -21.53 20.37
CA ILE A 339 -15.90 -22.54 21.41
C ILE A 339 -14.48 -22.86 21.86
N ALA A 340 -14.26 -22.88 23.17
CA ALA A 340 -13.04 -23.42 23.75
C ALA A 340 -13.00 -24.94 23.47
N VAL A 341 -11.91 -25.39 22.87
CA VAL A 341 -11.69 -26.80 22.53
C VAL A 341 -10.76 -27.40 23.57
N THR A 342 -11.21 -28.48 24.20
CA THR A 342 -10.36 -29.27 25.09
C THR A 342 -9.63 -30.33 24.26
N SER A 343 -8.31 -30.21 24.17
CA SER A 343 -7.45 -31.24 23.58
C SER A 343 -6.61 -31.93 24.67
N PRO A 344 -6.50 -33.27 24.67
CA PRO A 344 -5.55 -33.99 25.51
C PRO A 344 -4.09 -33.53 25.31
N LEU A 345 -3.77 -33.01 24.13
CA LEU A 345 -2.45 -32.44 23.81
C LEU A 345 -2.22 -31.05 24.43
N LEU A 346 -3.25 -30.39 24.96
CA LEU A 346 -3.15 -29.09 25.61
C LEU A 346 -3.29 -29.18 27.14
N THR A 347 -3.69 -30.35 27.65
CA THR A 347 -3.78 -30.60 29.09
C THR A 347 -2.50 -31.22 29.62
N THR A 348 -1.90 -30.60 30.63
CA THR A 348 -0.74 -31.15 31.37
C THR A 348 -1.12 -32.27 32.34
N ALA A 349 -2.41 -32.61 32.43
CA ALA A 349 -2.92 -33.71 33.25
C ALA A 349 -3.33 -34.90 32.35
N LYS A 350 -3.00 -36.13 32.78
CA LYS A 350 -3.60 -37.37 32.24
C LYS A 350 -5.13 -37.29 32.42
N VAL A 351 -5.86 -36.93 31.37
CA VAL A 351 -7.33 -36.95 31.38
C VAL A 351 -7.79 -38.19 30.61
N GLU A 352 -8.56 -39.06 31.28
CA GLU A 352 -9.24 -40.20 30.67
C GLU A 352 -10.23 -39.74 29.59
N ALA A 353 -10.27 -40.48 28.49
CA ALA A 353 -11.04 -40.17 27.28
C ALA A 353 -12.53 -39.91 27.58
N ALA A 354 -12.98 -38.67 27.36
CA ALA A 354 -14.39 -38.31 27.41
C ALA A 354 -14.94 -37.99 26.01
N LYS A 355 -16.08 -38.61 25.70
CA LYS A 355 -16.78 -38.69 24.40
C LYS A 355 -17.17 -37.32 23.83
N LEU A 356 -16.88 -37.14 22.54
CA LEU A 356 -17.35 -36.03 21.70
C LEU A 356 -18.84 -36.17 21.36
N THR A 357 -19.62 -35.10 21.56
CA THR A 357 -20.95 -34.91 20.95
C THR A 357 -20.94 -33.64 20.10
N ALA A 358 -21.17 -33.80 18.80
CA ALA A 358 -21.25 -32.71 17.84
C ALA A 358 -22.58 -31.95 18.01
N VAL A 359 -22.50 -30.63 18.22
CA VAL A 359 -23.65 -29.72 18.20
C VAL A 359 -23.81 -29.17 16.78
N LYS A 360 -25.04 -29.27 16.27
CA LYS A 360 -25.47 -28.84 14.93
C LYS A 360 -25.90 -27.37 15.00
N LEU A 361 -25.31 -26.49 14.20
CA LEU A 361 -25.65 -25.06 14.15
C LEU A 361 -26.79 -24.81 13.16
N ASP A 362 -27.85 -24.11 13.63
CA ASP A 362 -28.95 -23.59 12.80
C ASP A 362 -28.58 -22.21 12.19
N PRO A 363 -28.88 -21.95 10.91
CA PRO A 363 -28.32 -20.82 10.15
C PRO A 363 -29.17 -19.53 10.19
N THR A 364 -29.89 -19.25 11.27
CA THR A 364 -30.81 -18.09 11.31
C THR A 364 -30.68 -17.27 12.58
N ALA A 365 -29.65 -16.42 12.64
CA ALA A 365 -29.64 -15.27 13.54
C ALA A 365 -28.83 -14.13 12.91
N ALA A 366 -29.52 -13.07 12.52
CA ALA A 366 -28.95 -11.84 11.99
C ALA A 366 -28.79 -10.78 13.08
N SER A 367 -27.66 -10.05 13.01
CA SER A 367 -27.31 -8.74 13.61
C SER A 367 -27.23 -8.61 15.15
N PRO A 368 -26.45 -7.66 15.73
CA PRO A 368 -25.95 -6.40 15.16
C PRO A 368 -24.42 -6.13 15.35
N GLY A 369 -23.87 -5.18 14.57
CA GLY A 369 -22.49 -4.69 14.72
C GLY A 369 -22.38 -3.46 15.65
N PRO A 370 -21.21 -3.19 16.28
CA PRO A 370 -21.02 -2.00 17.09
C PRO A 370 -20.12 -0.94 16.43
N ALA A 371 -20.65 0.28 16.44
CA ALA A 371 -19.92 1.54 16.40
C ALA A 371 -19.26 1.80 17.76
N ASP A 372 -18.02 2.31 17.78
CA ASP A 372 -17.56 3.39 18.70
C ASP A 372 -16.15 3.93 18.33
N ALA A 373 -15.87 4.07 17.03
CA ALA A 373 -15.49 5.40 16.54
C ALA A 373 -16.83 6.14 16.28
N VAL A 374 -16.88 7.38 15.79
CA VAL A 374 -18.11 7.82 15.12
C VAL A 374 -18.28 6.96 13.85
N ALA A 375 -18.71 5.71 14.02
CA ALA A 375 -19.07 4.84 12.93
C ALA A 375 -20.41 5.40 12.52
N LEU A 376 -20.39 6.21 11.47
CA LEU A 376 -21.61 6.58 10.81
C LEU A 376 -22.36 5.28 10.54
N SER A 377 -23.52 5.13 11.19
CA SER A 377 -24.46 4.09 10.81
C SER A 377 -24.66 4.20 9.30
N LEU A 378 -24.83 3.07 8.61
CA LEU A 378 -25.02 3.07 7.16
C LEU A 378 -26.07 4.12 6.72
N TRP A 379 -27.13 4.29 7.52
CA TRP A 379 -28.13 5.33 7.32
C TRP A 379 -27.58 6.76 7.39
N GLN A 380 -26.75 7.09 8.38
CA GLN A 380 -26.08 8.40 8.46
C GLN A 380 -25.14 8.61 7.27
N ALA A 381 -24.40 7.58 6.84
CA ALA A 381 -23.52 7.68 5.67
C ALA A 381 -24.31 7.96 4.38
N LEU A 382 -25.46 7.30 4.20
CA LEU A 382 -26.37 7.55 3.07
C LEU A 382 -27.04 8.93 3.14
N LEU A 383 -27.40 9.40 4.34
CA LEU A 383 -27.91 10.77 4.53
C LEU A 383 -26.84 11.82 4.20
N LEU A 384 -25.59 11.61 4.60
CA LEU A 384 -24.49 12.49 4.19
C LEU A 384 -24.21 12.42 2.70
N ALA A 385 -24.30 11.24 2.08
CA ALA A 385 -24.18 11.07 0.64
C ALA A 385 -25.29 11.85 -0.11
N PHE A 386 -26.54 11.78 0.38
CA PHE A 386 -27.65 12.56 -0.13
C PHE A 386 -27.44 14.06 0.06
N ALA A 387 -27.05 14.49 1.27
CA ALA A 387 -26.75 15.89 1.57
C ALA A 387 -25.62 16.41 0.68
N GLY A 388 -24.57 15.62 0.47
CA GLY A 388 -23.48 15.90 -0.47
C GLY A 388 -24.01 16.09 -1.90
N GLY A 389 -24.87 15.20 -2.37
CA GLY A 389 -25.56 15.34 -3.66
C GLY A 389 -26.38 16.62 -3.78
N VAL A 390 -27.09 17.02 -2.71
CA VAL A 390 -27.81 18.30 -2.67
C VAL A 390 -26.84 19.48 -2.77
N ILE A 391 -25.72 19.43 -2.02
CA ILE A 391 -24.68 20.46 -2.03
C ILE A 391 -24.03 20.62 -3.41
N LEU A 392 -23.90 19.55 -4.21
CA LEU A 392 -23.37 19.63 -5.58
C LEU A 392 -24.16 20.61 -6.47
N ASN A 393 -25.43 20.85 -6.19
CA ASN A 393 -26.23 21.85 -6.92
C ASN A 393 -25.79 23.29 -6.64
N LEU A 394 -25.02 23.56 -5.58
CA LEU A 394 -24.48 24.88 -5.27
C LEU A 394 -23.14 25.14 -5.98
N MET A 395 -22.57 24.13 -6.65
CA MET A 395 -21.30 24.29 -7.36
C MET A 395 -21.47 25.14 -8.64
N PRO A 396 -20.49 26.00 -8.95
CA PRO A 396 -20.61 26.99 -10.01
C PRO A 396 -20.80 26.43 -11.43
N CYS A 397 -20.49 25.14 -11.69
CA CYS A 397 -20.75 24.51 -13.01
C CYS A 397 -22.13 23.89 -13.14
N VAL A 398 -22.81 23.57 -12.02
CA VAL A 398 -24.11 22.88 -12.03
C VAL A 398 -25.26 23.88 -12.07
N LEU A 399 -25.10 24.98 -11.33
CA LEU A 399 -26.05 26.10 -11.24
C LEU A 399 -26.54 26.62 -12.61
N PRO A 400 -25.68 26.83 -13.62
CA PRO A 400 -26.11 27.36 -14.92
C PRO A 400 -27.04 26.41 -15.68
N VAL A 401 -26.74 25.12 -15.66
CA VAL A 401 -27.57 24.08 -16.30
C VAL A 401 -28.91 23.96 -15.57
N LEU A 402 -28.86 24.01 -14.23
CA LEU A 402 -30.04 23.95 -13.37
C LEU A 402 -31.00 25.11 -13.64
N ALA A 403 -30.49 26.34 -13.70
CA ALA A 403 -31.29 27.53 -13.97
C ALA A 403 -32.01 27.48 -15.33
N ILE A 404 -31.30 27.02 -16.37
CA ILE A 404 -31.89 26.84 -17.71
C ILE A 404 -33.00 25.78 -17.65
N LYS A 405 -32.76 24.65 -17.00
CA LYS A 405 -33.74 23.57 -16.93
C LYS A 405 -34.98 23.95 -16.12
N VAL A 406 -34.82 24.64 -14.98
CA VAL A 406 -35.93 25.20 -14.20
C VAL A 406 -36.78 26.14 -15.06
N SER A 407 -36.15 27.00 -15.86
CA SER A 407 -36.88 27.91 -16.76
C SER A 407 -37.61 27.18 -17.90
N SER A 408 -37.08 26.04 -18.37
CA SER A 408 -37.78 25.21 -19.36
C SER A 408 -39.04 24.57 -18.78
N PHE A 409 -38.99 24.14 -17.52
CA PHE A 409 -40.13 23.52 -16.84
C PHE A 409 -41.21 24.53 -16.44
N THR A 410 -40.83 25.75 -16.05
CA THR A 410 -41.83 26.81 -15.82
C THR A 410 -42.58 27.15 -17.11
N GLN A 411 -41.89 27.18 -18.25
CA GLN A 411 -42.50 27.38 -19.56
C GLN A 411 -43.40 26.21 -19.99
N LEU A 412 -42.99 24.97 -19.74
CA LEU A 412 -43.82 23.77 -19.98
C LEU A 412 -45.09 23.79 -19.10
N ALA A 413 -44.96 24.08 -17.81
CA ALA A 413 -46.09 24.19 -16.88
C ALA A 413 -47.07 25.30 -17.27
N HIS A 414 -46.59 26.41 -17.86
CA HIS A 414 -47.44 27.48 -18.40
C HIS A 414 -48.09 27.11 -19.74
N ARG A 415 -47.42 26.33 -20.60
CA ARG A 415 -47.97 25.90 -21.90
C ARG A 415 -49.05 24.82 -21.79
N GLU A 416 -48.95 23.94 -20.80
CA GLU A 416 -49.85 22.79 -20.64
C GLU A 416 -51.01 23.01 -19.66
N ASN A 417 -51.33 24.27 -19.35
CA ASN A 417 -52.56 24.65 -18.62
C ASN A 417 -52.78 23.88 -17.29
N GLY A 418 -51.70 23.57 -16.56
CA GLY A 418 -51.78 22.94 -15.24
C GLY A 418 -51.99 21.43 -15.22
N ASN A 419 -51.72 20.68 -16.30
CA ASN A 419 -51.69 19.22 -16.21
C ASN A 419 -50.44 18.74 -15.44
N GLU A 420 -50.52 18.73 -14.10
CA GLU A 420 -49.40 18.37 -13.20
C GLU A 420 -48.73 17.02 -13.56
N SER A 421 -49.50 16.09 -14.14
CA SER A 421 -49.02 14.75 -14.52
C SER A 421 -47.93 14.75 -15.61
N SER A 422 -47.94 15.70 -16.56
CA SER A 422 -46.92 15.75 -17.62
C SER A 422 -45.59 16.29 -17.10
N VAL A 423 -45.61 17.30 -16.22
CA VAL A 423 -44.41 17.91 -15.62
C VAL A 423 -43.70 16.91 -14.71
N VAL A 424 -44.45 16.16 -13.90
CA VAL A 424 -43.91 15.10 -13.03
C VAL A 424 -43.23 13.99 -13.83
N LYS A 425 -43.79 13.57 -14.99
CA LYS A 425 -43.17 12.55 -15.86
C LYS A 425 -41.80 12.98 -16.40
N HIS A 426 -41.65 14.24 -16.80
CA HIS A 426 -40.37 14.77 -17.26
C HIS A 426 -39.36 14.92 -16.11
N ALA A 427 -39.82 15.29 -14.91
CA ALA A 427 -38.99 15.37 -13.71
C ALA A 427 -38.47 13.99 -13.29
N ILE A 428 -39.32 12.96 -13.27
CA ILE A 428 -38.92 11.58 -12.96
C ILE A 428 -37.90 11.07 -13.97
N ALA A 429 -38.11 11.32 -15.27
CA ALA A 429 -37.18 10.87 -16.30
C ALA A 429 -35.82 11.55 -16.19
N TYR A 430 -35.79 12.85 -15.89
CA TYR A 430 -34.55 13.58 -15.60
C TYR A 430 -33.81 13.00 -14.39
N SER A 431 -34.52 12.75 -13.29
CA SER A 431 -33.96 12.11 -12.08
C SER A 431 -33.44 10.70 -12.36
N LEU A 432 -34.17 9.91 -13.16
CA LEU A 432 -33.75 8.57 -13.55
C LEU A 432 -32.47 8.60 -14.39
N GLY A 433 -32.34 9.58 -15.31
CA GLY A 433 -31.12 9.81 -16.07
C GLY A 433 -29.90 10.08 -15.18
N ILE A 434 -30.06 10.90 -14.14
CA ILE A 434 -29.00 11.18 -13.14
C ILE A 434 -28.60 9.90 -12.39
N VAL A 435 -29.57 9.13 -11.90
CA VAL A 435 -29.31 7.90 -11.13
C VAL A 435 -28.61 6.86 -11.99
N VAL A 436 -29.06 6.67 -13.25
CA VAL A 436 -28.42 5.74 -14.19
C VAL A 436 -26.98 6.17 -14.50
N ALA A 437 -26.72 7.46 -14.69
CA ALA A 437 -25.36 7.96 -14.89
C ALA A 437 -24.46 7.71 -13.68
N MET A 438 -24.95 7.96 -12.46
CA MET A 438 -24.19 7.70 -11.22
C MET A 438 -23.92 6.20 -11.00
N LEU A 439 -24.90 5.34 -11.30
CA LEU A 439 -24.72 3.89 -11.23
C LEU A 439 -23.72 3.40 -12.26
N SER A 440 -23.74 3.94 -13.49
CA SER A 440 -22.75 3.58 -14.51
C SER A 440 -21.32 3.90 -14.07
N LEU A 441 -21.13 5.05 -13.41
CA LEU A 441 -19.84 5.44 -12.87
C LEU A 441 -19.42 4.54 -11.70
N ALA A 442 -20.34 4.19 -10.80
CA ALA A 442 -20.09 3.23 -9.72
C ALA A 442 -19.68 1.85 -10.26
N THR A 443 -20.33 1.36 -11.31
CA THR A 443 -19.99 0.09 -11.96
C THR A 443 -18.59 0.12 -12.56
N VAL A 444 -18.22 1.18 -13.29
CA VAL A 444 -16.88 1.32 -13.87
C VAL A 444 -15.81 1.26 -12.77
N VAL A 445 -16.04 1.96 -11.65
CA VAL A 445 -15.09 1.96 -10.53
C VAL A 445 -14.98 0.58 -9.87
N LEU A 446 -16.09 -0.13 -9.68
CA LEU A 446 -16.08 -1.49 -9.10
C LEU A 446 -15.36 -2.51 -10.00
N VAL A 447 -15.53 -2.40 -11.33
CA VAL A 447 -14.82 -3.27 -12.30
C VAL A 447 -13.31 -3.02 -12.24
N LEU A 448 -12.88 -1.77 -12.21
CA LEU A 448 -11.46 -1.41 -12.10
C LEU A 448 -10.85 -1.91 -10.78
N ARG A 449 -11.61 -1.83 -9.68
CA ARG A 449 -11.20 -2.35 -8.37
C ARG A 449 -11.04 -3.87 -8.38
N ALA A 450 -11.93 -4.60 -9.06
CA ALA A 450 -11.83 -6.06 -9.18
C ALA A 450 -10.60 -6.52 -9.98
N GLY A 451 -10.06 -5.66 -10.86
CA GLY A 451 -8.82 -5.91 -11.61
C GLY A 451 -7.52 -5.70 -10.82
N GLY A 452 -7.58 -5.45 -9.50
CA GLY A 452 -6.40 -5.29 -8.65
C GLY A 452 -5.76 -3.90 -8.69
N HIS A 453 -6.34 -2.94 -9.41
CA HIS A 453 -5.88 -1.56 -9.37
C HIS A 453 -6.41 -0.87 -8.11
N ALA A 454 -5.51 -0.45 -7.21
CA ALA A 454 -5.85 0.43 -6.11
C ALA A 454 -6.32 1.79 -6.67
N VAL A 455 -7.64 1.97 -6.77
CA VAL A 455 -8.25 3.22 -7.24
C VAL A 455 -8.23 4.22 -6.09
N GLY A 456 -7.10 4.90 -5.89
CA GLY A 456 -7.08 6.12 -5.08
C GLY A 456 -7.94 7.19 -5.74
N TRP A 457 -8.66 7.99 -4.97
CA TRP A 457 -9.35 9.16 -5.53
C TRP A 457 -8.49 10.39 -5.30
N GLY A 458 -8.07 11.07 -6.38
CA GLY A 458 -7.23 12.26 -6.31
C GLY A 458 -5.84 12.15 -6.96
N PHE A 459 -5.35 10.95 -7.28
CA PHE A 459 -4.07 10.76 -7.99
C PHE A 459 -4.02 11.49 -9.34
N GLN A 460 -5.18 11.72 -9.95
CA GLN A 460 -5.30 12.48 -11.20
C GLN A 460 -4.78 13.91 -11.05
N PHE A 461 -4.88 14.51 -9.86
CA PHE A 461 -4.36 15.86 -9.57
C PHE A 461 -2.84 15.91 -9.37
N GLN A 462 -2.18 14.75 -9.22
CA GLN A 462 -0.71 14.68 -9.21
C GLN A 462 -0.13 14.74 -10.62
N GLU A 463 -0.95 14.51 -11.66
CA GLU A 463 -0.52 14.57 -13.06
C GLU A 463 -0.75 16.00 -13.63
N PRO A 464 0.31 16.78 -13.91
CA PRO A 464 0.17 18.19 -14.30
C PRO A 464 -0.67 18.39 -15.56
N MET A 465 -0.59 17.43 -16.51
CA MET A 465 -1.33 17.50 -17.77
C MET A 465 -2.84 17.37 -17.54
N PHE A 466 -3.27 16.49 -16.63
CA PHE A 466 -4.68 16.36 -16.28
C PHE A 466 -5.22 17.66 -15.68
N VAL A 467 -4.49 18.26 -14.73
CA VAL A 467 -4.88 19.51 -14.09
C VAL A 467 -4.97 20.66 -15.11
N ALA A 468 -4.03 20.74 -16.05
CA ALA A 468 -4.04 21.74 -17.11
C ALA A 468 -5.27 21.62 -18.02
N ILE A 469 -5.69 20.40 -18.38
CA ILE A 469 -6.90 20.15 -19.18
C ILE A 469 -8.15 20.60 -18.42
N VAL A 470 -8.28 20.23 -17.14
CA VAL A 470 -9.42 20.62 -16.31
C VAL A 470 -9.47 22.15 -16.17
N ALA A 471 -8.34 22.80 -15.91
CA ALA A 471 -8.24 24.26 -15.84
C ALA A 471 -8.69 24.93 -17.14
N ALA A 472 -8.24 24.44 -18.31
CA ALA A 472 -8.68 24.95 -19.61
C ALA A 472 -10.19 24.82 -19.80
N VAL A 473 -10.78 23.68 -19.44
CA VAL A 473 -12.24 23.47 -19.50
C VAL A 473 -12.97 24.48 -18.61
N LEU A 474 -12.51 24.71 -17.37
CA LEU A 474 -13.14 25.69 -16.46
C LEU A 474 -13.07 27.12 -17.01
N VAL A 475 -11.98 27.50 -17.70
CA VAL A 475 -11.89 28.80 -18.38
C VAL A 475 -12.91 28.92 -19.52
N VAL A 476 -13.09 27.87 -20.33
CA VAL A 476 -14.11 27.84 -21.39
C VAL A 476 -15.51 28.05 -20.81
N PHE A 477 -15.84 27.35 -19.70
CA PHE A 477 -17.11 27.52 -19.02
C PHE A 477 -17.28 28.91 -18.39
N ALA A 478 -16.24 29.46 -17.76
CA ALA A 478 -16.27 30.82 -17.23
C ALA A 478 -16.54 31.85 -18.33
N ALA A 479 -15.85 31.73 -19.47
CA ALA A 479 -16.05 32.60 -20.63
C ALA A 479 -17.46 32.45 -21.25
N ASN A 480 -18.05 31.24 -21.22
CA ASN A 480 -19.45 31.04 -21.57
C ASN A 480 -20.41 31.76 -20.60
N LEU A 481 -20.14 31.73 -19.29
CA LEU A 481 -20.94 32.44 -18.28
C LEU A 481 -20.83 33.96 -18.37
N PHE A 482 -19.68 34.50 -18.78
CA PHE A 482 -19.52 35.92 -19.08
C PHE A 482 -20.23 36.37 -20.37
N GLY A 483 -20.76 35.43 -21.15
CA GLY A 483 -21.43 35.72 -22.42
C GLY A 483 -20.45 36.09 -23.53
N ALA A 484 -19.15 35.79 -23.39
CA ALA A 484 -18.17 36.01 -24.45
C ALA A 484 -18.54 35.19 -25.70
N PHE A 485 -19.17 34.03 -25.52
CA PHE A 485 -19.74 33.21 -26.58
C PHE A 485 -20.83 32.29 -26.00
N GLU A 486 -21.92 32.11 -26.74
CA GLU A 486 -22.95 31.13 -26.38
C GLU A 486 -22.60 29.78 -27.00
N ILE A 487 -22.03 28.89 -26.20
CA ILE A 487 -21.95 27.47 -26.53
C ILE A 487 -23.38 26.92 -26.46
N THR A 488 -24.01 26.71 -27.61
CA THR A 488 -24.97 25.61 -27.71
C THR A 488 -24.13 24.35 -27.57
N VAL A 489 -24.19 23.71 -26.40
CA VAL A 489 -23.46 22.46 -26.10
C VAL A 489 -23.86 21.45 -27.18
N GLY A 490 -23.03 21.29 -28.21
CA GLY A 490 -23.43 20.67 -29.48
C GLY A 490 -22.28 20.06 -30.27
N ALA A 491 -21.11 19.89 -29.66
CA ALA A 491 -19.95 19.28 -30.32
C ALA A 491 -19.67 17.82 -29.90
N GLY A 492 -20.49 17.23 -29.01
CA GLY A 492 -20.36 15.85 -28.56
C GLY A 492 -21.57 15.00 -28.94
N GLY A 493 -21.35 13.73 -29.28
CA GLY A 493 -22.40 12.81 -29.73
C GLY A 493 -23.59 12.68 -28.76
N LEU A 494 -23.33 12.77 -27.44
CA LEU A 494 -24.39 12.76 -26.43
C LEU A 494 -25.28 14.00 -26.50
N ALA A 495 -24.71 15.20 -26.68
CA ALA A 495 -25.48 16.43 -26.77
C ALA A 495 -26.34 16.49 -28.05
N GLN A 496 -25.81 15.96 -29.15
CA GLN A 496 -26.53 15.86 -30.42
C GLN A 496 -27.67 14.84 -30.33
N ALA A 497 -27.44 13.71 -29.66
CA ALA A 497 -28.50 12.74 -29.35
C ALA A 497 -29.60 13.35 -28.47
N THR A 498 -29.26 14.18 -27.48
CA THR A 498 -30.22 14.89 -26.63
C THR A 498 -31.06 15.91 -27.41
N GLN A 499 -30.46 16.61 -28.39
CA GLN A 499 -31.20 17.55 -29.24
C GLN A 499 -32.14 16.85 -30.23
N ALA A 500 -31.77 15.68 -30.73
CA ALA A 500 -32.60 14.86 -31.61
C ALA A 500 -33.74 14.13 -30.87
N ALA A 501 -33.55 13.84 -29.58
CA ALA A 501 -34.56 13.23 -28.74
C ALA A 501 -35.78 14.13 -28.52
N GLN A 502 -36.97 13.53 -28.39
CA GLN A 502 -38.22 14.23 -28.05
C GLN A 502 -38.88 13.65 -26.80
N GLY A 503 -39.74 14.46 -26.16
CA GLY A 503 -40.53 14.08 -25.00
C GLY A 503 -39.71 13.70 -23.76
N VAL A 504 -40.20 12.71 -23.02
CA VAL A 504 -39.66 12.28 -21.72
C VAL A 504 -38.24 11.71 -21.82
N PHE A 505 -37.91 11.06 -22.94
CA PHE A 505 -36.57 10.50 -23.19
C PHE A 505 -35.48 11.58 -23.28
N LYS A 506 -35.80 12.72 -23.90
CA LYS A 506 -34.92 13.90 -23.93
C LYS A 506 -34.56 14.36 -22.51
N SER A 507 -35.55 14.38 -21.60
CA SER A 507 -35.31 14.80 -20.22
C SER A 507 -34.38 13.84 -19.48
N GLY A 508 -34.45 12.53 -19.76
CA GLY A 508 -33.48 11.57 -19.22
C GLY A 508 -32.06 11.79 -19.70
N LEU A 509 -31.86 12.03 -21.00
CA LEU A 509 -30.53 12.34 -21.56
C LEU A 509 -29.95 13.67 -21.04
N GLU A 510 -30.79 14.67 -20.80
CA GLU A 510 -30.39 15.92 -20.14
C GLU A 510 -29.91 15.67 -18.70
N GLY A 511 -30.49 14.70 -17.99
CA GLY A 511 -30.03 14.26 -16.67
C GLY A 511 -28.64 13.61 -16.71
N VAL A 512 -28.38 12.75 -17.71
CA VAL A 512 -27.05 12.17 -17.92
C VAL A 512 -26.01 13.25 -18.24
N LEU A 513 -26.35 14.18 -19.14
CA LEU A 513 -25.48 15.29 -19.51
C LEU A 513 -25.15 16.18 -18.30
N ALA A 514 -26.11 16.41 -17.39
CA ALA A 514 -25.89 17.17 -16.18
C ALA A 514 -24.82 16.54 -15.27
N VAL A 515 -24.80 15.22 -15.11
CA VAL A 515 -23.78 14.49 -14.34
C VAL A 515 -22.40 14.61 -14.98
N VAL A 516 -22.31 14.44 -16.30
CA VAL A 516 -21.03 14.54 -17.04
C VAL A 516 -20.42 15.93 -16.90
N VAL A 517 -21.25 16.99 -17.02
CA VAL A 517 -20.78 18.38 -16.92
C VAL A 517 -20.45 18.78 -15.47
N ALA A 518 -21.12 18.19 -14.48
CA ALA A 518 -20.85 18.46 -13.06
C ALA A 518 -19.51 17.86 -12.58
N THR A 519 -19.13 16.71 -13.12
CA THR A 519 -18.01 15.89 -12.62
C THR A 519 -16.67 16.64 -12.50
N PRO A 520 -16.22 17.46 -13.48
CA PRO A 520 -14.89 18.08 -13.43
C PRO A 520 -14.68 19.05 -12.26
N CYS A 521 -15.71 19.80 -11.85
CA CYS A 521 -15.58 20.76 -10.74
C CYS A 521 -16.03 20.22 -9.38
N SER A 522 -16.70 19.06 -9.36
CA SER A 522 -17.03 18.35 -8.12
C SER A 522 -15.92 17.41 -7.65
N ALA A 523 -15.01 17.01 -8.55
CA ALA A 523 -13.93 16.05 -8.25
C ALA A 523 -13.03 16.44 -7.06
N PRO A 524 -12.60 17.71 -6.89
CA PRO A 524 -11.78 18.11 -5.73
C PRO A 524 -12.52 18.03 -4.38
N PHE A 525 -13.83 18.25 -4.40
CA PHE A 525 -14.65 18.33 -3.18
C PHE A 525 -15.22 16.97 -2.76
N LEU A 526 -15.48 16.09 -3.73
CA LEU A 526 -16.02 14.76 -3.48
C LEU A 526 -14.95 13.75 -3.05
N GLY A 527 -13.66 14.11 -3.05
CA GLY A 527 -12.59 13.13 -2.91
C GLY A 527 -12.55 12.36 -1.59
N THR A 528 -12.85 12.99 -0.46
CA THR A 528 -12.95 12.31 0.84
C THR A 528 -14.22 11.46 0.95
N ALA A 529 -15.36 12.00 0.50
CA ALA A 529 -16.65 11.29 0.52
C ALA A 529 -16.63 10.03 -0.37
N VAL A 530 -16.03 10.15 -1.56
CA VAL A 530 -15.87 9.03 -2.49
C VAL A 530 -14.78 8.08 -1.99
N GLY A 531 -13.66 8.57 -1.44
CA GLY A 531 -12.62 7.74 -0.83
C GLY A 531 -13.15 6.84 0.29
N PHE A 532 -13.97 7.38 1.20
CA PHE A 532 -14.69 6.60 2.21
C PHE A 532 -15.65 5.58 1.59
N ALA A 533 -16.46 5.99 0.61
CA ALA A 533 -17.39 5.08 -0.05
C ALA A 533 -16.67 3.90 -0.72
N LEU A 534 -15.50 4.13 -1.32
CA LEU A 534 -14.69 3.12 -1.99
C LEU A 534 -13.99 2.15 -1.03
N ALA A 535 -13.79 2.51 0.23
CA ALA A 535 -13.28 1.60 1.26
C ALA A 535 -14.32 0.55 1.70
N GLY A 536 -15.61 0.79 1.44
CA GLY A 536 -16.71 -0.10 1.81
C GLY A 536 -16.91 -1.32 0.90
N ASN A 537 -17.86 -2.17 1.28
CA ASN A 537 -18.40 -3.28 0.47
C ASN A 537 -18.98 -2.72 -0.85
N PRO A 538 -18.89 -3.44 -2.00
CA PRO A 538 -19.54 -3.06 -3.26
C PRO A 538 -20.98 -2.54 -3.13
N TRP A 539 -21.78 -3.09 -2.22
CA TRP A 539 -23.14 -2.62 -1.96
C TRP A 539 -23.20 -1.21 -1.36
N ILE A 540 -22.25 -0.85 -0.49
CA ILE A 540 -22.14 0.49 0.10
C ILE A 540 -21.73 1.52 -0.96
N VAL A 541 -20.86 1.14 -1.90
CA VAL A 541 -20.50 1.98 -3.04
C VAL A 541 -21.74 2.28 -3.88
N ILE A 542 -22.47 1.25 -4.32
CA ILE A 542 -23.69 1.41 -5.13
C ILE A 542 -24.73 2.25 -4.41
N ALA A 543 -24.96 2.00 -3.11
CA ALA A 543 -25.91 2.76 -2.31
C ALA A 543 -25.50 4.23 -2.17
N SER A 544 -24.22 4.52 -1.87
CA SER A 544 -23.71 5.89 -1.77
C SER A 544 -23.86 6.66 -3.08
N PHE A 545 -23.46 6.08 -4.22
CA PHE A 545 -23.61 6.71 -5.54
C PHE A 545 -25.07 6.96 -5.92
N THR A 546 -25.97 6.05 -5.53
CA THR A 546 -27.42 6.21 -5.72
C THR A 546 -27.94 7.40 -4.89
N PHE A 547 -27.57 7.48 -3.61
CA PHE A 547 -28.01 8.58 -2.73
C PHE A 547 -27.41 9.93 -3.15
N ILE A 548 -26.18 9.98 -3.64
CA ILE A 548 -25.59 11.19 -4.26
C ILE A 548 -26.42 11.61 -5.48
N GLY A 549 -26.77 10.66 -6.36
CA GLY A 549 -27.62 10.93 -7.53
C GLY A 549 -29.02 11.42 -7.15
N LEU A 550 -29.63 10.82 -6.14
CA LEU A 550 -30.93 11.27 -5.59
C LEU A 550 -30.82 12.67 -4.97
N GLY A 551 -29.74 12.97 -4.26
CA GLY A 551 -29.47 14.30 -3.71
C GLY A 551 -29.31 15.36 -4.80
N LEU A 552 -28.59 15.02 -5.88
CA LEU A 552 -28.44 15.90 -7.03
C LEU A 552 -29.78 16.19 -7.71
N ALA A 553 -30.67 15.18 -7.79
CA ALA A 553 -32.02 15.32 -8.36
C ALA A 553 -33.03 16.00 -7.41
N ALA A 554 -32.76 16.02 -6.10
CA ALA A 554 -33.72 16.44 -5.09
C ALA A 554 -34.30 17.86 -5.28
N PRO A 555 -33.52 18.91 -5.62
CA PRO A 555 -34.08 20.25 -5.80
C PRO A 555 -35.16 20.29 -6.89
N PHE A 556 -35.02 19.50 -7.96
CA PHE A 556 -36.01 19.44 -9.03
C PHE A 556 -37.28 18.68 -8.63
N VAL A 557 -37.12 17.56 -7.93
CA VAL A 557 -38.26 16.79 -7.41
C VAL A 557 -39.08 17.66 -6.45
N VAL A 558 -38.42 18.38 -5.54
CA VAL A 558 -39.08 19.30 -4.60
C VAL A 558 -39.79 20.45 -5.33
N LEU A 559 -39.14 21.06 -6.34
CA LEU A 559 -39.70 22.16 -7.12
C LEU A 559 -40.93 21.75 -7.94
N THR A 560 -40.99 20.49 -8.38
CA THR A 560 -42.11 19.96 -9.17
C THR A 560 -43.24 19.40 -8.30
N MET A 561 -42.94 18.87 -7.11
CA MET A 561 -43.94 18.42 -6.14
C MET A 561 -44.61 19.57 -5.37
N THR A 562 -43.98 20.74 -5.30
CA THR A 562 -44.50 21.90 -4.55
C THR A 562 -45.09 22.93 -5.53
N PRO A 563 -46.41 22.92 -5.80
CA PRO A 563 -47.03 23.78 -6.82
C PRO A 563 -46.87 25.29 -6.54
N GLY A 564 -46.64 25.68 -5.27
CA GLY A 564 -46.36 27.06 -4.87
C GLY A 564 -44.90 27.52 -5.04
N ALA A 565 -43.92 26.61 -5.06
CA ALA A 565 -42.50 26.95 -5.07
C ALA A 565 -42.05 27.55 -6.43
N LEU A 566 -42.68 27.10 -7.52
CA LEU A 566 -42.46 27.63 -8.87
C LEU A 566 -42.81 29.12 -9.01
N ARG A 567 -43.67 29.66 -8.14
CA ARG A 567 -44.00 31.10 -8.11
C ARG A 567 -42.92 31.95 -7.45
N PHE A 568 -42.05 31.36 -6.63
CA PHE A 568 -40.96 32.06 -5.95
C PHE A 568 -39.72 32.22 -6.83
N VAL A 569 -39.63 31.46 -7.93
CA VAL A 569 -38.50 31.57 -8.88
C VAL A 569 -38.63 32.88 -9.66
N PRO A 570 -37.69 33.85 -9.50
CA PRO A 570 -37.76 35.11 -10.21
C PRO A 570 -37.60 34.88 -11.72
N ARG A 571 -38.33 35.66 -12.53
CA ARG A 571 -38.24 35.59 -13.99
C ARG A 571 -36.79 35.86 -14.43
N ALA A 572 -36.31 35.10 -15.42
CA ALA A 572 -34.98 35.30 -15.99
C ALA A 572 -34.86 36.73 -16.54
N GLY A 573 -33.98 37.53 -15.92
CA GLY A 573 -33.75 38.94 -16.25
C GLY A 573 -32.32 39.36 -15.86
N MET A 574 -32.07 40.65 -15.66
CA MET A 574 -30.72 41.18 -15.37
C MET A 574 -30.05 40.58 -14.12
N TRP A 575 -30.85 40.17 -13.12
CA TRP A 575 -30.32 39.48 -11.94
C TRP A 575 -29.64 38.15 -12.30
N MET A 576 -30.23 37.37 -13.22
CA MET A 576 -29.66 36.10 -13.69
C MET A 576 -28.33 36.31 -14.43
N VAL A 577 -28.19 37.42 -15.17
CA VAL A 577 -26.94 37.78 -15.85
C VAL A 577 -25.85 38.11 -14.85
N ARG A 578 -26.14 38.94 -13.83
CA ARG A 578 -25.17 39.26 -12.76
C ARG A 578 -24.78 38.00 -11.98
N PHE A 579 -25.73 37.11 -11.71
CA PHE A 579 -25.47 35.85 -11.04
C PHE A 579 -24.51 34.95 -11.85
N LYS A 580 -24.74 34.80 -13.17
CA LYS A 580 -23.81 34.08 -14.06
C LYS A 580 -22.40 34.67 -14.05
N GLN A 581 -22.27 35.99 -14.08
CA GLN A 581 -20.97 36.67 -14.02
C GLN A 581 -20.24 36.39 -12.70
N VAL A 582 -20.94 36.46 -11.56
CA VAL A 582 -20.36 36.12 -10.25
C VAL A 582 -19.87 34.67 -10.22
N MET A 583 -20.63 33.72 -10.77
CA MET A 583 -20.22 32.32 -10.88
C MET A 583 -19.04 32.11 -11.85
N GLY A 584 -18.96 32.90 -12.92
CA GLY A 584 -17.79 32.93 -13.81
C GLY A 584 -16.51 33.31 -13.07
N PHE A 585 -16.56 34.33 -12.20
CA PHE A 585 -15.41 34.67 -11.35
C PHE A 585 -15.07 33.58 -10.33
N ALA A 586 -16.07 32.89 -9.77
CA ALA A 586 -15.83 31.75 -8.88
C ALA A 586 -15.09 30.60 -9.60
N LEU A 587 -15.41 30.32 -10.86
CA LEU A 587 -14.68 29.33 -11.68
C LEU A 587 -13.23 29.76 -11.95
N LEU A 588 -12.99 31.03 -12.25
CA LEU A 588 -11.62 31.55 -12.42
C LEU A 588 -10.80 31.48 -11.12
N ALA A 589 -11.43 31.66 -9.95
CA ALA A 589 -10.78 31.45 -8.67
C ALA A 589 -10.36 29.97 -8.49
N THR A 590 -11.18 29.02 -8.95
CA THR A 590 -10.80 27.59 -8.98
C THR A 590 -9.62 27.33 -9.92
N VAL A 591 -9.57 27.98 -11.08
CA VAL A 591 -8.43 27.87 -12.02
C VAL A 591 -7.14 28.38 -11.38
N LEU A 592 -7.20 29.50 -10.67
CA LEU A 592 -6.05 30.03 -9.93
C LEU A 592 -5.57 29.05 -8.85
N TRP A 593 -6.51 28.42 -8.14
CA TRP A 593 -6.18 27.38 -7.17
C TRP A 593 -5.52 26.16 -7.82
N LEU A 594 -6.04 25.67 -8.96
CA LEU A 594 -5.43 24.56 -9.70
C LEU A 594 -4.02 24.91 -10.21
N ALA A 595 -3.79 26.14 -10.66
CA ALA A 595 -2.47 26.60 -11.06
C ALA A 595 -1.48 26.60 -9.87
N TRP A 596 -1.94 26.98 -8.68
CA TRP A 596 -1.15 26.88 -7.44
C TRP A 596 -0.80 25.43 -7.08
N VAL A 597 -1.75 24.49 -7.22
CA VAL A 597 -1.50 23.05 -7.03
C VAL A 597 -0.43 22.53 -7.99
N VAL A 598 -0.47 22.93 -9.27
CA VAL A 598 0.59 22.59 -10.24
C VAL A 598 1.91 23.28 -9.87
N GLY A 599 1.86 24.50 -9.34
CA GLY A 599 3.03 25.20 -8.82
C GLY A 599 3.76 24.44 -7.71
N ASN A 600 3.02 23.79 -6.81
CA ASN A 600 3.60 23.02 -5.72
C ASN A 600 4.12 21.64 -6.16
N THR A 601 3.58 21.07 -7.23
CA THR A 601 4.04 19.77 -7.78
C THR A 601 5.18 19.92 -8.79
N SER A 602 5.15 20.95 -9.63
CA SER A 602 6.05 21.12 -10.79
C SER A 602 6.87 22.42 -10.75
N GLY A 603 6.79 23.19 -9.66
CA GLY A 603 7.47 24.48 -9.51
C GLY A 603 6.74 25.64 -10.21
N VAL A 604 7.32 26.84 -10.08
CA VAL A 604 6.76 28.11 -10.58
C VAL A 604 6.50 28.07 -12.09
N ASP A 605 7.35 27.37 -12.85
CA ASP A 605 7.20 27.23 -14.31
C ASP A 605 5.93 26.44 -14.69
N GLY A 606 5.58 25.41 -13.92
CA GLY A 606 4.32 24.67 -14.10
C GLY A 606 3.09 25.54 -13.83
N MET A 607 3.12 26.34 -12.75
CA MET A 607 2.07 27.31 -12.45
C MET A 607 1.91 28.34 -13.57
N ALA A 608 3.01 28.91 -14.04
CA ALA A 608 3.03 29.86 -15.14
C ALA A 608 2.46 29.25 -16.43
N GLY A 609 2.79 27.97 -16.70
CA GLY A 609 2.27 27.22 -17.83
C GLY A 609 0.74 27.07 -17.82
N VAL A 610 0.15 26.71 -16.67
CA VAL A 610 -1.31 26.58 -16.52
C VAL A 610 -2.02 27.94 -16.68
N LEU A 611 -1.46 29.01 -16.09
CA LEU A 611 -2.02 30.36 -16.24
C LEU A 611 -1.92 30.86 -17.69
N ALA A 612 -0.79 30.62 -18.36
CA ALA A 612 -0.60 30.96 -19.77
C ALA A 612 -1.61 30.21 -20.66
N LEU A 613 -1.84 28.92 -20.40
CA LEU A 613 -2.88 28.14 -21.07
C LEU A 613 -4.27 28.72 -20.81
N GLY A 614 -4.58 29.09 -19.57
CA GLY A 614 -5.85 29.72 -19.22
C GLY A 614 -6.08 31.04 -19.96
N ILE A 615 -5.06 31.91 -20.03
CA ILE A 615 -5.11 33.17 -20.78
C ILE A 615 -5.31 32.88 -22.28
N ALA A 616 -4.56 31.93 -22.84
CA ALA A 616 -4.67 31.53 -24.25
C ALA A 616 -6.08 31.05 -24.60
N VAL A 617 -6.65 30.17 -23.77
CA VAL A 617 -8.01 29.64 -23.94
C VAL A 617 -9.06 30.73 -23.79
N GLY A 618 -8.93 31.61 -22.78
CA GLY A 618 -9.83 32.74 -22.58
C GLY A 618 -9.81 33.72 -23.74
N LEU A 619 -8.62 34.04 -24.27
CA LEU A 619 -8.45 34.87 -25.46
C LEU A 619 -9.05 34.20 -26.70
N GLY A 620 -8.80 32.90 -26.91
CA GLY A 620 -9.38 32.13 -28.01
C GLY A 620 -10.91 32.11 -27.97
N ALA A 621 -11.48 31.92 -26.78
CA ALA A 621 -12.92 31.96 -26.54
C ALA A 621 -13.52 33.36 -26.85
N PHE A 622 -12.85 34.42 -26.42
CA PHE A 622 -13.26 35.80 -26.71
C PHE A 622 -13.21 36.11 -28.22
N LEU A 623 -12.11 35.74 -28.89
CA LEU A 623 -11.96 35.91 -30.34
C LEU A 623 -12.99 35.11 -31.13
N TYR A 624 -13.30 33.88 -30.70
CA TYR A 624 -14.35 33.06 -31.31
C TYR A 624 -15.73 33.73 -31.21
N GLY A 625 -16.05 34.30 -30.04
CA GLY A 625 -17.25 35.10 -29.83
C GLY A 625 -17.33 36.30 -30.76
N ALA A 626 -16.27 37.10 -30.81
CA ALA A 626 -16.18 38.28 -31.67
C ALA A 626 -16.23 37.93 -33.18
N ALA A 627 -15.70 36.77 -33.56
CA ALA A 627 -15.65 36.32 -34.95
C ALA A 627 -17.00 35.78 -35.49
N ARG A 628 -18.02 35.55 -34.65
CA ARG A 628 -19.35 35.08 -35.12
C ARG A 628 -19.96 36.03 -36.15
N GLU A 629 -19.77 37.34 -35.97
CA GLU A 629 -20.26 38.40 -36.86
C GLU A 629 -19.26 38.79 -37.97
N ALA A 630 -18.09 38.14 -38.03
CA ALA A 630 -17.00 38.49 -38.96
C ALA A 630 -17.02 37.67 -40.27
N THR A 631 -16.28 38.15 -41.27
CA THR A 631 -16.13 37.52 -42.60
C THR A 631 -15.46 36.13 -42.52
N PRO A 632 -15.69 35.22 -43.48
CA PRO A 632 -15.11 33.86 -43.47
C PRO A 632 -13.57 33.83 -43.40
N PHE A 633 -12.90 34.85 -43.95
CA PHE A 633 -11.44 35.02 -43.83
C PHE A 633 -11.02 35.39 -42.40
N ALA A 634 -11.73 36.30 -41.74
CA ALA A 634 -11.47 36.67 -40.35
C ALA A 634 -11.69 35.49 -39.38
N LYS A 635 -12.64 34.58 -39.70
CA LYS A 635 -12.87 33.32 -38.96
C LYS A 635 -11.71 32.33 -39.08
N LEU A 636 -11.10 32.22 -40.26
CA LEU A 636 -9.93 31.36 -40.49
C LEU A 636 -8.71 31.89 -39.72
N VAL A 637 -8.47 33.21 -39.79
CA VAL A 637 -7.30 33.84 -39.15
C VAL A 637 -7.40 33.77 -37.61
N THR A 638 -8.56 34.02 -37.02
CA THR A 638 -8.75 33.88 -35.56
C THR A 638 -8.63 32.43 -35.10
N ALA A 639 -9.13 31.46 -35.88
CA ALA A 639 -8.97 30.04 -35.57
C ALA A 639 -7.51 29.59 -35.60
N VAL A 640 -6.75 29.99 -36.62
CA VAL A 640 -5.31 29.67 -36.75
C VAL A 640 -4.49 30.35 -35.64
N PHE A 641 -4.80 31.60 -35.29
CA PHE A 641 -4.13 32.31 -34.22
C PHE A 641 -4.40 31.67 -32.84
N ALA A 642 -5.65 31.31 -32.55
CA ALA A 642 -6.00 30.60 -31.31
C ALA A 642 -5.29 29.23 -31.22
N LEU A 643 -5.26 28.46 -32.31
CA LEU A 643 -4.54 27.18 -32.38
C LEU A 643 -3.03 27.34 -32.19
N ALA A 644 -2.43 28.38 -32.76
CA ALA A 644 -0.99 28.65 -32.61
C ALA A 644 -0.61 29.04 -31.18
N VAL A 645 -1.44 29.86 -30.51
CA VAL A 645 -1.22 30.26 -29.11
C VAL A 645 -1.40 29.06 -28.17
N ILE A 646 -2.40 28.21 -28.40
CA ILE A 646 -2.60 26.97 -27.65
C ILE A 646 -1.40 26.03 -27.84
N ALA A 647 -0.98 25.78 -29.08
CA ALA A 647 0.16 24.91 -29.38
C ALA A 647 1.48 25.41 -28.78
N LEU A 648 1.68 26.73 -28.74
CA LEU A 648 2.86 27.36 -28.11
C LEU A 648 2.82 27.23 -26.59
N ALA A 649 1.66 27.42 -25.96
CA ALA A 649 1.46 27.22 -24.52
C ALA A 649 1.68 25.75 -24.12
N THR A 650 1.18 24.79 -24.91
CA THR A 650 1.37 23.34 -24.67
C THR A 650 2.83 22.91 -24.82
N ARG A 651 3.58 23.50 -25.76
CA ARG A 651 5.03 23.24 -25.89
C ARG A 651 5.84 23.80 -24.72
N PHE A 652 5.43 24.94 -24.15
CA PHE A 652 6.11 25.55 -23.02
C PHE A 652 5.89 24.74 -21.73
N THR A 653 4.67 24.24 -21.50
CA THR A 653 4.35 23.36 -20.36
C THR A 653 5.14 22.04 -20.37
N LEU A 654 5.39 21.45 -21.55
CA LEU A 654 6.13 20.19 -21.67
C LEU A 654 7.65 20.33 -21.50
N ARG A 655 8.21 21.54 -21.70
CA ARG A 655 9.65 21.82 -21.55
C ARG A 655 10.06 22.17 -20.12
N ALA A 656 9.14 22.70 -19.32
CA ALA A 656 9.39 23.02 -17.91
C ALA A 656 9.66 21.76 -17.05
N THR A 657 9.34 20.57 -17.56
CA THR A 657 9.48 19.28 -16.85
C THR A 657 10.93 18.77 -16.78
N GLU A 658 11.88 19.29 -17.57
CA GLU A 658 13.26 18.74 -17.65
C GLU A 658 14.31 19.37 -16.70
N GLN A 659 13.97 20.40 -15.90
CA GLN A 659 14.97 21.15 -15.13
C GLN A 659 14.90 20.96 -13.61
N ARG A 660 15.57 19.87 -13.17
CA ARG A 660 16.46 19.70 -11.99
C ARG A 660 16.09 20.16 -10.56
N VAL A 661 16.57 19.28 -9.66
CA VAL A 661 17.31 19.53 -8.40
C VAL A 661 16.53 20.07 -7.19
N VAL A 662 16.57 19.22 -6.17
CA VAL A 662 16.35 19.45 -4.74
C VAL A 662 16.86 20.83 -4.30
N LEU A 663 15.93 21.69 -3.90
CA LEU A 663 16.17 22.78 -2.95
C LEU A 663 15.15 22.63 -1.82
N LEU A 664 15.61 22.04 -0.73
CA LEU A 664 14.87 21.96 0.53
C LEU A 664 14.68 23.39 1.06
N SER A 665 13.45 23.87 0.97
CA SER A 665 12.99 25.06 1.69
C SER A 665 12.77 24.68 3.14
N SER A 666 13.65 25.15 4.02
CA SER A 666 13.49 25.11 5.46
C SER A 666 12.40 26.10 5.90
N SER A 667 11.36 25.59 6.56
CA SER A 667 10.59 26.38 7.52
C SER A 667 10.02 25.47 8.60
N ASP A 668 10.64 25.59 9.77
CA ASP A 668 10.06 25.59 11.11
C ASP A 668 9.04 24.51 11.51
N VAL A 669 9.40 23.79 12.59
CA VAL A 669 8.59 22.89 13.42
C VAL A 669 8.23 21.53 12.84
N TRP A 670 7.90 21.42 11.54
CA TRP A 670 7.53 20.13 10.93
C TRP A 670 8.72 19.48 10.22
N GLN A 671 9.00 18.21 10.56
CA GLN A 671 10.04 17.43 9.89
C GLN A 671 9.44 16.53 8.81
N PRO A 672 10.19 16.17 7.76
CA PRO A 672 9.74 15.18 6.78
C PRO A 672 9.47 13.84 7.46
N PHE A 673 8.38 13.18 7.09
CA PHE A 673 8.09 11.83 7.58
C PHE A 673 9.14 10.85 7.07
N ALA A 674 9.81 10.16 7.98
CA ALA A 674 10.66 8.99 7.77
C ALA A 674 10.39 8.00 8.91
N GLN A 675 10.33 6.69 8.62
CA GLN A 675 9.95 5.70 9.63
C GLN A 675 11.03 5.62 10.73
N GLU A 676 12.28 5.84 10.34
CA GLU A 676 13.45 5.90 11.21
C GLU A 676 13.34 7.08 12.20
N THR A 677 12.83 8.24 11.75
CA THR A 677 12.59 9.40 12.62
C THR A 677 11.46 9.16 13.61
N VAL A 678 10.42 8.40 13.24
CA VAL A 678 9.37 7.99 14.20
C VAL A 678 9.98 7.15 15.32
N THR A 679 10.76 6.12 14.97
CA THR A 679 11.38 5.22 15.95
C THR A 679 12.36 5.97 16.86
N ALA A 680 13.26 6.76 16.30
CA ALA A 680 14.25 7.52 17.07
C ALA A 680 13.61 8.51 18.07
N GLU A 681 12.51 9.17 17.69
CA GLU A 681 11.83 10.10 18.59
C GLU A 681 11.06 9.38 19.70
N LEU A 682 10.52 8.20 19.42
CA LEU A 682 9.88 7.35 20.44
C LEU A 682 10.90 6.83 21.46
N GLU A 683 12.10 6.45 21.03
CA GLU A 683 13.22 6.06 21.90
C GLU A 683 13.69 7.21 22.82
N HIS A 684 13.65 8.44 22.34
CA HIS A 684 13.90 9.63 23.16
C HIS A 684 12.74 9.97 24.13
N GLY A 685 11.68 9.16 24.18
CA GLY A 685 10.52 9.37 25.06
C GLY A 685 9.56 10.46 24.59
N ASN A 686 9.68 10.88 23.32
CA ASN A 686 8.80 11.87 22.71
C ASN A 686 7.56 11.20 22.13
N VAL A 687 6.45 11.93 22.11
CA VAL A 687 5.25 11.51 21.38
C VAL A 687 5.44 11.96 19.94
N VAL A 688 5.10 11.12 18.96
CA VAL A 688 5.22 11.48 17.54
C VAL A 688 3.84 11.66 16.93
N PHE A 689 3.62 12.79 16.28
CA PHE A 689 2.40 13.06 15.51
C PHE A 689 2.76 13.11 14.02
N VAL A 690 2.11 12.27 13.21
CA VAL A 690 2.34 12.21 11.76
C VAL A 690 1.11 12.70 11.01
N ASP A 691 1.28 13.72 10.17
CA ASP A 691 0.27 14.27 9.26
C ASP A 691 0.51 13.76 7.83
N PHE A 692 -0.34 12.85 7.36
CA PHE A 692 -0.39 12.44 5.95
C PHE A 692 -1.30 13.39 5.19
N THR A 693 -0.69 14.24 4.38
CA THR A 693 -1.35 15.40 3.75
C THR A 693 -0.94 15.55 2.29
N ALA A 694 -1.62 16.43 1.56
CA ALA A 694 -1.23 16.87 0.24
C ALA A 694 -1.77 18.29 -0.06
N ASP A 695 -1.11 19.02 -0.95
CA ASP A 695 -1.52 20.37 -1.34
C ASP A 695 -2.80 20.40 -2.18
N TRP A 696 -3.06 19.34 -2.94
CA TRP A 696 -4.31 19.13 -3.67
C TRP A 696 -5.48 18.69 -2.78
N CYS A 697 -5.22 18.33 -1.52
CA CYS A 697 -6.23 17.86 -0.59
C CYS A 697 -6.81 19.02 0.24
N ILE A 698 -8.01 19.49 -0.13
CA ILE A 698 -8.69 20.62 0.55
C ILE A 698 -8.94 20.31 2.03
N THR A 699 -9.43 19.12 2.35
CA THR A 699 -9.70 18.70 3.74
C THR A 699 -8.42 18.74 4.58
N CYS A 700 -7.29 18.31 4.01
CA CYS A 700 -5.99 18.37 4.65
C CYS A 700 -5.61 19.83 4.99
N LYS A 701 -5.74 20.75 4.03
CA LYS A 701 -5.43 22.18 4.24
C LYS A 701 -6.38 22.89 5.20
N VAL A 702 -7.63 22.47 5.26
CA VAL A 702 -8.57 22.95 6.28
C VAL A 702 -8.13 22.49 7.66
N ASN A 703 -7.81 21.21 7.85
CA ASN A 703 -7.32 20.69 9.14
C ASN A 703 -5.99 21.33 9.55
N GLU A 704 -5.03 21.48 8.63
CA GLU A 704 -3.75 22.15 8.87
C GLU A 704 -3.96 23.57 9.42
N ARG A 705 -4.80 24.38 8.76
CA ARG A 705 -5.00 25.80 9.14
C ARG A 705 -5.95 26.00 10.31
N ALA A 706 -7.05 25.24 10.37
CA ALA A 706 -8.10 25.44 11.36
C ALA A 706 -7.80 24.71 12.69
N VAL A 707 -7.03 23.62 12.67
CA VAL A 707 -6.79 22.77 13.83
C VAL A 707 -5.31 22.70 14.19
N LEU A 708 -4.45 22.20 13.29
CA LEU A 708 -3.05 21.92 13.61
C LEU A 708 -2.23 23.20 13.86
N ALA A 709 -2.52 24.27 13.12
CA ALA A 709 -1.90 25.59 13.30
C ALA A 709 -2.55 26.43 14.41
N SER A 710 -3.56 25.91 15.12
CA SER A 710 -4.21 26.64 16.21
C SER A 710 -3.27 26.79 17.41
N GLU A 711 -3.32 27.95 18.08
CA GLU A 711 -2.45 28.26 19.22
C GLU A 711 -2.56 27.19 20.33
N LYS A 712 -3.78 26.66 20.55
CA LYS A 712 -4.04 25.58 21.51
C LYS A 712 -3.28 24.29 21.18
N VAL A 713 -3.33 23.83 19.94
CA VAL A 713 -2.61 22.60 19.51
C VAL A 713 -1.10 22.84 19.54
N THR A 714 -0.62 23.98 19.02
CA THR A 714 0.82 24.30 19.05
C THR A 714 1.39 24.46 20.46
N SER A 715 0.58 24.93 21.42
CA SER A 715 0.98 25.02 22.83
C SER A 715 0.99 23.65 23.49
N ALA A 716 0.02 22.79 23.17
CA ALA A 716 -0.05 21.42 23.67
C ALA A 716 1.13 20.57 23.15
N THR A 717 1.49 20.68 21.86
CA THR A 717 2.63 19.96 21.28
C THR A 717 3.94 20.38 21.91
N LYS A 718 4.15 21.69 22.14
CA LYS A 718 5.31 22.21 22.88
C LYS A 718 5.35 21.73 24.33
N LYS A 719 4.21 21.78 25.05
CA LYS A 719 4.11 21.36 26.45
C LYS A 719 4.35 19.87 26.65
N LEU A 720 3.91 19.04 25.71
CA LEU A 720 4.00 17.57 25.78
C LEU A 720 5.28 17.01 25.14
N HIS A 721 6.14 17.87 24.58
CA HIS A 721 7.33 17.47 23.80
C HIS A 721 6.95 16.49 22.68
N VAL A 722 6.07 16.94 21.79
CA VAL A 722 5.60 16.16 20.64
C VAL A 722 6.43 16.50 19.42
N THR A 723 6.97 15.48 18.76
CA THR A 723 7.66 15.63 17.47
C THR A 723 6.65 15.55 16.32
N LEU A 724 6.66 16.55 15.46
CA LEU A 724 5.70 16.72 14.37
C LEU A 724 6.33 16.31 13.03
N LEU A 725 5.78 15.26 12.42
CA LEU A 725 6.23 14.75 11.13
C LEU A 725 5.16 14.96 10.05
N LYS A 726 5.59 15.33 8.85
CA LYS A 726 4.71 15.56 7.69
C LYS A 726 5.02 14.55 6.58
N ALA A 727 4.05 13.69 6.28
CA ALA A 727 4.06 12.81 5.12
C ALA A 727 3.36 13.52 3.96
N ASP A 728 4.14 14.28 3.19
CA ASP A 728 3.63 15.10 2.08
C ASP A 728 3.46 14.29 0.79
N TRP A 729 2.23 13.90 0.48
CA TRP A 729 1.85 13.15 -0.72
C TRP A 729 1.35 14.05 -1.86
N THR A 730 1.84 15.29 -1.91
CA THR A 730 1.60 16.20 -3.03
C THR A 730 2.20 15.65 -4.32
N GLN A 731 3.40 15.05 -4.22
CA GLN A 731 4.02 14.27 -5.28
C GLN A 731 3.92 12.77 -4.96
N ARG A 732 4.02 11.93 -6.00
CA ARG A 732 3.91 10.49 -5.85
C ARG A 732 5.10 9.93 -5.06
N ASP A 733 4.80 9.37 -3.89
CA ASP A 733 5.76 8.65 -3.03
C ASP A 733 5.17 7.27 -2.70
N ASP A 734 5.89 6.21 -3.08
CA ASP A 734 5.46 4.81 -2.89
C ASP A 734 5.52 4.38 -1.42
N ARG A 735 6.41 4.95 -0.61
CA ARG A 735 6.49 4.68 0.84
C ARG A 735 5.28 5.26 1.57
N ILE A 736 4.86 6.48 1.20
CA ILE A 736 3.63 7.09 1.77
C ILE A 736 2.39 6.30 1.33
N ARG A 737 2.35 5.87 0.05
CA ARG A 737 1.28 5.00 -0.49
C ARG A 737 1.16 3.70 0.30
N ASP A 738 2.28 3.01 0.53
CA ASP A 738 2.30 1.71 1.20
C ASP A 738 1.95 1.84 2.68
N GLU A 739 2.34 2.94 3.33
CA GLU A 739 1.93 3.25 4.70
C GLU A 739 0.43 3.58 4.78
N LEU A 740 -0.13 4.37 3.86
CA LEU A 740 -1.58 4.58 3.77
C LEU A 740 -2.33 3.25 3.55
N ALA A 741 -1.81 2.37 2.70
CA ALA A 741 -2.38 1.06 2.42
C ALA A 741 -2.35 0.13 3.65
N ARG A 742 -1.29 0.20 4.48
CA ARG A 742 -1.19 -0.53 5.76
C ARG A 742 -2.36 -0.24 6.69
N TYR A 743 -2.86 1.01 6.70
CA TYR A 743 -4.03 1.43 7.48
C TYR A 743 -5.35 1.37 6.69
N GLY A 744 -5.38 0.69 5.54
CA GLY A 744 -6.57 0.55 4.71
C GLY A 744 -7.06 1.86 4.09
N ARG A 745 -6.17 2.86 3.92
CA ARG A 745 -6.49 4.17 3.35
C ARG A 745 -6.08 4.22 1.88
N ALA A 746 -7.03 4.59 1.03
CA ALA A 746 -6.81 4.81 -0.41
C ALA A 746 -6.36 6.26 -0.74
N GLY A 747 -6.24 7.13 0.27
CA GLY A 747 -6.02 8.55 0.10
C GLY A 747 -5.72 9.29 1.40
N VAL A 748 -5.28 10.54 1.29
CA VAL A 748 -5.14 11.51 2.39
C VAL A 748 -6.46 12.27 2.63
N PRO A 749 -6.74 12.81 3.84
CA PRO A 749 -5.87 12.87 5.02
C PRO A 749 -5.83 11.59 5.86
N MET A 750 -4.71 11.34 6.52
CA MET A 750 -4.59 10.37 7.62
C MET A 750 -3.68 10.96 8.70
N TYR A 751 -4.02 10.70 9.97
CA TYR A 751 -3.25 11.23 11.11
C TYR A 751 -2.93 10.09 12.07
N LEU A 752 -1.66 9.97 12.45
CA LEU A 752 -1.19 8.96 13.40
C LEU A 752 -0.57 9.64 14.62
N VAL A 753 -0.93 9.14 15.81
CA VAL A 753 -0.31 9.56 17.08
C VAL A 753 0.38 8.36 17.72
N TYR A 754 1.70 8.39 17.75
CA TYR A 754 2.53 7.37 18.37
C TYR A 754 2.86 7.74 19.81
N SER A 755 2.75 6.76 20.70
CA SER A 755 3.10 6.90 22.12
C SER A 755 4.41 6.18 22.39
N PRO A 756 5.38 6.77 23.12
CA PRO A 756 6.60 6.07 23.52
C PRO A 756 6.30 4.88 24.45
N LYS A 757 5.13 4.86 25.11
CA LYS A 757 4.69 3.72 25.95
C LYS A 757 4.04 2.59 25.14
N ARG A 758 3.59 2.88 23.92
CA ARG A 758 2.92 1.95 23.00
C ARG A 758 3.34 2.23 21.55
N PRO A 759 4.61 2.03 21.21
CA PRO A 759 5.15 2.38 19.88
C PRO A 759 4.47 1.58 18.75
N ASP A 760 4.05 0.35 18.99
CA ASP A 760 3.47 -0.54 17.97
C ASP A 760 1.96 -0.35 17.73
N SER A 761 1.29 0.51 18.50
CA SER A 761 -0.16 0.75 18.38
C SER A 761 -0.50 2.24 18.28
N PRO A 762 -0.09 2.91 17.17
CA PRO A 762 -0.42 4.31 16.97
C PRO A 762 -1.93 4.53 16.93
N THR A 763 -2.37 5.63 17.54
CA THR A 763 -3.78 6.02 17.49
C THR A 763 -4.05 6.70 16.15
N VAL A 764 -4.92 6.09 15.34
CA VAL A 764 -5.40 6.68 14.08
C VAL A 764 -6.52 7.68 14.39
N LEU A 765 -6.37 8.94 13.97
CA LEU A 765 -7.43 9.96 14.13
C LEU A 765 -8.37 10.00 12.92
N PRO A 766 -9.61 10.48 13.10
CA PRO A 766 -10.55 10.69 11.99
C PRO A 766 -10.02 11.72 10.97
N GLU A 767 -10.56 11.66 9.75
CA GLU A 767 -10.22 12.56 8.63
C GLU A 767 -10.60 14.02 8.90
N LEU A 768 -11.60 14.27 9.75
CA LEU A 768 -11.96 15.61 10.21
C LEU A 768 -11.46 15.79 11.64
N LEU A 769 -10.52 16.71 11.82
CA LEU A 769 -9.93 16.98 13.12
C LEU A 769 -10.72 18.05 13.89
N THR A 770 -10.66 17.96 15.21
CA THR A 770 -11.03 19.05 16.11
C THR A 770 -9.89 19.31 17.09
N THR A 771 -9.76 20.55 17.57
CA THR A 771 -8.69 20.94 18.49
C THR A 771 -8.67 20.05 19.74
N ASP A 772 -9.84 19.79 20.33
CA ASP A 772 -9.94 18.99 21.55
C ASP A 772 -9.58 17.51 21.31
N LEU A 773 -9.95 16.96 20.14
CA LEU A 773 -9.61 15.58 19.77
C LEU A 773 -8.10 15.39 19.62
N VAL A 774 -7.42 16.33 18.97
CA VAL A 774 -5.96 16.28 18.79
C VAL A 774 -5.26 16.41 20.15
N ILE A 775 -5.64 17.38 20.97
CA ILE A 775 -5.04 17.57 22.30
C ILE A 775 -5.27 16.33 23.19
N ALA A 776 -6.50 15.79 23.22
CA ALA A 776 -6.81 14.60 24.01
C ALA A 776 -6.08 13.34 23.53
N ALA A 777 -5.78 13.24 22.23
CA ALA A 777 -4.96 12.16 21.69
C ALA A 777 -3.50 12.31 22.11
N LEU A 778 -2.92 13.51 22.01
CA LEU A 778 -1.54 13.79 22.44
C LEU A 778 -1.33 13.56 23.94
N GLU A 779 -2.27 14.00 24.78
CA GLU A 779 -2.22 13.77 26.22
C GLU A 779 -2.32 12.28 26.58
N ARG A 780 -3.19 11.53 25.89
CA ARG A 780 -3.29 10.08 26.06
C ARG A 780 -2.04 9.35 25.60
N ALA A 781 -1.35 9.87 24.59
CA ALA A 781 -0.12 9.27 24.10
C ALA A 781 1.07 9.53 25.05
N LYS A 782 1.07 10.63 25.81
CA LYS A 782 2.11 10.92 26.80
C LYS A 782 1.92 10.19 28.13
N ARG A 783 0.66 10.00 28.55
CA ARG A 783 0.29 9.22 29.73
C ARG A 783 0.53 7.74 29.52
#